data_AF-A0A225D0A0-F1
#
_entry.id   AF-A0A225D0A0-F1
#
_cell.length_a   1.000
_cell.length_b   1.000
_cell.length_c   1.000
_cell.angle_alpha   90.00
_cell.angle_beta   90.00
_cell.angle_gamma   90.00
#
_symmetry.space_group_name_H-M   'P 1'
#
loop_
_entity.id
_entity.type
_entity.pdbx_description
1 polymer ?
#
loop_
_entity_poly.entity_id
_entity_poly.type
_entity_poly.pdbx_seq_one_letter_code
_entity_poly.pdbx_strand_id
1 'polypeptide(L)'
;MKLLRTLEGHKGVVNGVAFDPRGGLLASSGNDSTVRTWDVESGELLRTLKGQKNNARSVAFDPRGAVLASGGDKTVRLWDVESGMLLSTLEGHTGNFWSVAFDPRGGALASGGNETVRLWDLESGELRTLEAHREYVYSVAFDPRGGVLASGGYDKKVRLWYTDGGKLLHTLGHTHAVFSVAFDPRGSVLASGGDDKTVRLWDPESGKLMRTLEGHTHAVSALAFCQKAALLASKSFDGTVRLWSRQSWECIAIIPVPQQQFINVAALCFHPDRPILATDASASTLEDKHNSRLIRFWELDFDILLGHGAGRTSTESTSGVANPRYQTVHNTTAKIVLVGDSGVGKTGLGWRLAHGEYREHDSTHGQQFWVLGQLAQTRKDGTQCEAVLWDLAGQPDYRLIHALSIQDADLALILFDPTNTRDPLGSAEYWLRQLPPECPKILVAARVDRGHPVLTREELDQFCRRQGIAGGWVATSAASGLGLDDLLDRMKRAIPWDDKPAVSTDAVFKRIKDFVLALKENRTRKQIIFSTAELREELTSNRPDQSARRLPAGTLESLTDAQLLTAVRHLSSQGFVRLLMLSTGDERILLVPELLNNLASSIVLEARRNSRGLGAVEESRLLDNSYRFRELEVLSESDRALLLDGTITAFLANRLSYRCFREAWGDMRLLVFPDLMNLKKPERDDLVTEDGPLYVLTGSTENTFASLVVLLGYTNLFLRTDQAQDVAWFTTDHNDLCGVRQVRDDTERTLVLLFSPTLGAQVRAVFEGLVEQVLSRRSVNVRRLRPVRCSRCGTPVDRVVMIRRMKLGKVNVFCEECGNSVAYPPDEPLSVRPADRRAITHEGAVAERRTRFEEVIYELLRLAQAEERPVPTCFVSYARENAEYERWVERRLASDLEKAGIPVVLERGDNAHLGASGSRFVGRVEQADRVLIVGTPAYRRKYENQVPNTEAVVAAEADLISARLLGTEAEKASVTLLLLAGEPKESLPPALQTDVYFDFRNDDRYFDTALDLLLALYRIDPRHPAAIHWKQRLAKDEFSRRGPDGETEDDDQSPVESRMRLALQQVGRQSLDAAFAIQKSVVVEQDGRLVRLHADGTTTPYDPQSDGTPGPQP
;
A
#
# COMPACT_ATOMS: atom_id res chain seq x y z
N MET A 1 -5.77 -38.76 1.41
CA MET A 1 -6.00 -37.87 2.58
C MET A 1 -7.45 -38.00 3.00
N LYS A 2 -7.71 -38.09 4.31
CA LYS A 2 -9.05 -38.31 4.87
C LYS A 2 -9.26 -37.43 6.10
N LEU A 3 -10.41 -36.76 6.22
CA LEU A 3 -10.79 -36.10 7.46
C LEU A 3 -11.08 -37.18 8.51
N LEU A 4 -10.26 -37.23 9.57
CA LEU A 4 -10.41 -38.19 10.67
C LEU A 4 -11.48 -37.73 11.64
N ARG A 5 -11.38 -36.48 12.08
CA ARG A 5 -12.19 -35.96 13.18
C ARG A 5 -12.28 -34.44 13.13
N THR A 6 -13.36 -33.92 13.69
CA THR A 6 -13.56 -32.51 14.00
C THR A 6 -13.75 -32.37 15.51
N LEU A 7 -12.94 -31.53 16.15
CA LEU A 7 -13.05 -31.17 17.56
C LEU A 7 -13.89 -29.92 17.68
N GLU A 8 -14.93 -29.97 18.50
CA GLU A 8 -15.83 -28.84 18.76
C GLU A 8 -15.75 -28.46 20.24
N GLY A 9 -15.64 -27.16 20.53
CA GLY A 9 -15.79 -26.69 21.91
C GLY A 9 -15.44 -25.24 22.16
N HIS A 10 -14.53 -24.64 21.39
CA HIS A 10 -14.25 -23.21 21.51
C HIS A 10 -15.50 -22.36 21.22
N LYS A 11 -15.60 -21.18 21.83
CA LYS A 11 -16.71 -20.22 21.61
C LYS A 11 -16.33 -19.08 20.66
N GLY A 12 -15.05 -18.98 20.31
CA GLY A 12 -14.50 -18.03 19.35
C GLY A 12 -13.53 -18.70 18.37
N VAL A 13 -12.92 -17.88 17.51
CA VAL A 13 -11.92 -18.34 16.53
C VAL A 13 -10.74 -19.01 17.22
N VAL A 14 -10.30 -20.16 16.71
CA VAL A 14 -9.07 -20.83 17.15
C VAL A 14 -7.87 -20.17 16.48
N ASN A 15 -6.93 -19.64 17.27
CA ASN A 15 -5.77 -18.90 16.78
C ASN A 15 -4.47 -19.72 16.79
N GLY A 16 -4.38 -20.72 17.67
CA GLY A 16 -3.17 -21.49 17.87
C GLY A 16 -3.48 -22.94 18.21
N VAL A 17 -2.68 -23.85 17.68
CA VAL A 17 -2.71 -25.29 17.98
C VAL A 17 -1.29 -25.80 18.09
N ALA A 18 -1.05 -26.70 19.04
CA ALA A 18 0.23 -27.37 19.21
C ALA A 18 -0.01 -28.81 19.71
N PHE A 19 0.68 -29.79 19.14
CA PHE A 19 0.76 -31.13 19.74
C PHE A 19 1.80 -31.12 20.85
N ASP A 20 1.59 -31.93 21.88
CA ASP A 20 2.64 -32.21 22.85
C ASP A 20 3.76 -33.05 22.19
N PRO A 21 4.98 -33.04 22.75
CA PRO A 21 6.09 -33.80 22.19
C PRO A 21 5.85 -35.31 22.06
N ARG A 22 4.97 -35.90 22.89
CA ARG A 22 4.61 -37.33 22.83
C ARG A 22 3.44 -37.60 21.88
N GLY A 23 2.75 -36.57 21.39
CA GLY A 23 1.62 -36.65 20.47
C GLY A 23 0.31 -37.18 21.07
N GLY A 24 0.22 -37.38 22.37
CA GLY A 24 -1.01 -37.82 23.04
C GLY A 24 -2.02 -36.69 23.24
N LEU A 25 -1.55 -35.45 23.31
CA LEU A 25 -2.33 -34.26 23.63
C LEU A 25 -2.21 -33.20 22.54
N LEU A 26 -3.30 -32.49 22.28
CA LEU A 26 -3.32 -31.25 21.51
C LEU A 26 -3.72 -30.09 22.43
N ALA A 27 -2.96 -29.00 22.43
CA ALA A 27 -3.39 -27.73 23.01
C ALA A 27 -3.96 -26.81 21.93
N SER A 28 -4.99 -26.03 22.26
CA SER A 28 -5.56 -25.01 21.38
C SER A 28 -5.88 -23.72 22.13
N SER A 29 -5.67 -22.57 21.50
CA SER A 29 -6.03 -21.24 22.01
C SER A 29 -7.04 -20.55 21.11
N GLY A 30 -7.96 -19.78 21.68
CA GLY A 30 -8.94 -19.03 20.89
C GLY A 30 -9.37 -17.67 21.42
N ASN A 31 -10.16 -16.97 20.62
CA ASN A 31 -10.78 -15.67 20.92
C ASN A 31 -11.82 -15.74 22.07
N ASP A 32 -12.09 -16.92 22.61
CA ASP A 32 -12.87 -17.07 23.84
C ASP A 32 -12.02 -16.88 25.10
N SER A 33 -10.77 -16.42 24.95
CA SER A 33 -9.80 -16.19 26.04
C SER A 33 -9.48 -17.46 26.84
N THR A 34 -9.69 -18.63 26.24
CA THR A 34 -9.38 -19.93 26.86
C THR A 34 -8.29 -20.66 26.09
N VAL A 35 -7.52 -21.45 26.83
CA VAL A 35 -6.68 -22.50 26.26
C VAL A 35 -7.28 -23.85 26.63
N ARG A 36 -7.35 -24.78 25.68
CA ARG A 36 -7.95 -26.09 25.85
C ARG A 36 -6.95 -27.18 25.53
N THR A 37 -7.05 -28.31 26.22
CA THR A 37 -6.28 -29.51 25.92
C THR A 37 -7.21 -30.64 25.54
N TRP A 38 -6.84 -31.38 24.49
CA TRP A 38 -7.64 -32.43 23.89
C TRP A 38 -6.84 -33.71 23.86
N ASP A 39 -7.52 -34.84 24.08
CA ASP A 39 -6.95 -36.15 23.79
C ASP A 39 -6.95 -36.39 22.28
N VAL A 40 -5.81 -36.78 21.71
CA VAL A 40 -5.66 -36.90 20.25
C VAL A 40 -6.39 -38.12 19.69
N GLU A 41 -6.51 -39.19 20.47
CA GLU A 41 -7.06 -40.47 20.02
C GLU A 41 -8.60 -40.48 20.03
N SER A 42 -9.17 -40.11 21.18
CA SER A 42 -10.62 -39.98 21.38
C SER A 42 -11.18 -38.68 20.78
N GLY A 43 -10.39 -37.61 20.77
CA GLY A 43 -10.87 -36.25 20.47
C GLY A 43 -11.62 -35.58 21.61
N GLU A 44 -11.58 -36.15 22.82
CA GLU A 44 -12.28 -35.59 23.98
C GLU A 44 -11.57 -34.35 24.53
N LEU A 45 -12.36 -33.37 24.98
CA LEU A 45 -11.86 -32.21 25.70
C LEU A 45 -11.45 -32.64 27.12
N LEU A 46 -10.16 -32.56 27.42
CA LEU A 46 -9.63 -32.93 28.73
C LEU A 46 -9.69 -31.77 29.72
N ARG A 47 -9.21 -30.57 29.31
CA ARG A 47 -9.15 -29.39 30.19
C ARG A 47 -9.47 -28.10 29.46
N THR A 48 -10.00 -27.14 30.22
CA THR A 48 -10.17 -25.74 29.80
C THR A 48 -9.48 -24.83 30.80
N LEU A 49 -8.33 -24.30 30.40
CA LEU A 49 -7.50 -23.37 31.16
C LEU A 49 -8.06 -21.96 30.99
N LYS A 50 -8.57 -21.40 32.09
CA LYS A 50 -9.14 -20.05 32.15
C LYS A 50 -8.21 -19.13 32.89
N GLY A 51 -8.08 -17.89 32.43
CA GLY A 51 -7.33 -16.86 33.14
C GLY A 51 -6.83 -15.72 32.26
N GLN A 52 -6.70 -15.93 30.94
CA GLN A 52 -6.29 -14.85 30.03
C GLN A 52 -7.34 -13.74 30.00
N LYS A 53 -6.88 -12.48 29.97
CA LYS A 53 -7.76 -11.30 29.98
C LYS A 53 -8.25 -10.90 28.58
N ASN A 54 -7.59 -11.40 27.53
CA ASN A 54 -7.89 -11.11 26.14
C ASN A 54 -7.77 -12.39 25.29
N ASN A 55 -8.00 -12.28 23.98
CA ASN A 55 -7.92 -13.37 23.01
C ASN A 55 -6.61 -14.16 23.14
N ALA A 56 -6.71 -15.48 23.39
CA ALA A 56 -5.56 -16.35 23.42
C ALA A 56 -5.08 -16.61 21.98
N ARG A 57 -3.88 -16.13 21.65
CA ARG A 57 -3.38 -16.05 20.27
C ARG A 57 -2.38 -17.13 19.91
N SER A 58 -1.57 -17.58 20.86
CA SER A 58 -0.55 -18.61 20.61
C SER A 58 -0.37 -19.51 21.82
N VAL A 59 -0.03 -20.77 21.55
CA VAL A 59 0.24 -21.84 22.52
C VAL A 59 1.45 -22.64 22.07
N ALA A 60 2.27 -23.08 23.00
CA ALA A 60 3.41 -23.96 22.75
C ALA A 60 3.67 -24.86 23.95
N PHE A 61 4.02 -26.12 23.72
CA PHE A 61 4.50 -27.02 24.77
C PHE A 61 6.01 -26.87 24.95
N ASP A 62 6.49 -27.09 26.17
CA ASP A 62 7.91 -27.27 26.42
C ASP A 62 8.41 -28.61 25.80
N PRO A 63 9.72 -28.78 25.59
CA PRO A 63 10.26 -29.99 24.97
C PRO A 63 9.97 -31.29 25.74
N ARG A 64 9.67 -31.22 27.05
CA ARG A 64 9.31 -32.38 27.87
C ARG A 64 7.81 -32.66 27.91
N GLY A 65 6.98 -31.70 27.49
CA GLY A 65 5.52 -31.78 27.51
C GLY A 65 4.89 -31.60 28.90
N ALA A 66 5.65 -31.11 29.89
CA ALA A 66 5.20 -30.86 31.25
C ALA A 66 4.59 -29.47 31.43
N VAL A 67 5.06 -28.49 30.66
CA VAL A 67 4.65 -27.08 30.75
C VAL A 67 4.08 -26.62 29.42
N LEU A 68 2.93 -25.95 29.48
CA LEU A 68 2.30 -25.28 28.35
C LEU A 68 2.47 -23.77 28.52
N ALA A 69 2.97 -23.07 27.49
CA ALA A 69 2.95 -21.62 27.43
C ALA A 69 1.75 -21.15 26.62
N SER A 70 1.10 -20.07 27.06
CA SER A 70 0.10 -19.37 26.27
C SER A 70 0.21 -17.87 26.42
N GLY A 71 -0.12 -17.14 25.35
CA GLY A 71 -0.16 -15.67 25.38
C GLY A 71 -1.31 -15.13 24.53
N GLY A 72 -1.73 -13.90 24.86
CA GLY A 72 -2.89 -13.27 24.23
C GLY A 72 -3.10 -11.81 24.62
N ASP A 73 -2.58 -11.41 25.79
CA ASP A 73 -2.57 -10.04 26.28
C ASP A 73 -1.12 -9.50 26.33
N LYS A 74 -0.77 -8.71 27.34
CA LYS A 74 0.60 -8.22 27.58
C LYS A 74 1.48 -9.22 28.34
N THR A 75 0.96 -10.42 28.59
CA THR A 75 1.61 -11.44 29.44
C THR A 75 1.73 -12.78 28.72
N VAL A 76 2.71 -13.58 29.15
CA VAL A 76 2.81 -15.00 28.80
C VAL A 76 2.57 -15.81 30.05
N ARG A 77 1.72 -16.83 29.98
CA ARG A 77 1.36 -17.68 31.11
C ARG A 77 1.88 -19.09 30.91
N LEU A 78 2.49 -19.64 31.96
CA LEU A 78 2.96 -21.02 32.00
C LEU A 78 2.00 -21.87 32.83
N TRP A 79 1.59 -23.00 32.28
CA TRP A 79 0.61 -23.91 32.87
C TRP A 79 1.24 -25.28 33.04
N ASP A 80 0.95 -25.93 34.15
CA ASP A 80 1.26 -27.33 34.33
C ASP A 80 0.27 -28.17 33.51
N VAL A 81 0.80 -29.04 32.64
CA VAL A 81 -0.02 -29.81 31.69
C VAL A 81 -0.85 -30.88 32.41
N GLU A 82 -0.29 -31.51 33.44
CA GLU A 82 -0.94 -32.61 34.15
C GLU A 82 -2.08 -32.12 35.03
N SER A 83 -1.87 -31.09 35.84
CA SER A 83 -2.87 -30.52 36.75
C SER A 83 -3.75 -29.45 36.13
N GLY A 84 -3.26 -28.74 35.10
CA GLY A 84 -3.91 -27.56 34.53
C GLY A 84 -3.78 -26.30 35.39
N MET A 85 -2.90 -26.30 36.39
CA MET A 85 -2.68 -25.14 37.26
C MET A 85 -1.75 -24.11 36.60
N LEU A 86 -1.99 -22.83 36.87
CA LEU A 86 -1.10 -21.74 36.45
C LEU A 86 0.17 -21.79 37.31
N LEU A 87 1.33 -21.97 36.67
CA LEU A 87 2.64 -22.02 37.31
C LEU A 87 3.21 -20.60 37.49
N SER A 88 3.21 -19.81 36.42
CA SER A 88 3.77 -18.46 36.43
C SER A 88 3.14 -17.55 35.38
N THR A 89 3.23 -16.24 35.61
CA THR A 89 2.88 -15.20 34.64
C THR A 89 4.12 -14.35 34.37
N LEU A 90 4.58 -14.34 33.13
CA LEU A 90 5.70 -13.55 32.64
C LEU A 90 5.18 -12.21 32.12
N GLU A 91 5.51 -11.14 32.83
CA GLU A 91 5.08 -9.77 32.53
C GLU A 91 6.22 -8.97 31.91
N GLY A 92 5.90 -8.16 30.90
CA GLY A 92 6.88 -7.22 30.35
C GLY A 92 6.54 -6.68 28.97
N HIS A 93 5.74 -7.36 28.17
CA HIS A 93 5.32 -6.81 26.87
C HIS A 93 4.48 -5.54 27.09
N THR A 94 4.78 -4.49 26.33
CA THR A 94 4.08 -3.19 26.44
C THR A 94 2.79 -3.15 25.63
N GLY A 95 2.61 -4.09 24.70
CA GLY A 95 1.48 -4.17 23.77
C GLY A 95 1.03 -5.60 23.50
N ASN A 96 0.29 -5.78 22.40
CA ASN A 96 -0.37 -7.05 22.09
C ASN A 96 0.66 -8.14 21.78
N PHE A 97 0.43 -9.32 22.36
CA PHE A 97 1.15 -10.54 22.07
C PHE A 97 0.62 -11.23 20.80
N TRP A 98 1.51 -11.93 20.08
CA TRP A 98 1.14 -12.68 18.88
C TRP A 98 1.69 -14.11 18.83
N SER A 99 2.90 -14.38 19.34
CA SER A 99 3.55 -15.68 19.18
C SER A 99 4.44 -16.04 20.37
N VAL A 100 4.47 -17.34 20.72
CA VAL A 100 5.40 -17.93 21.71
C VAL A 100 6.01 -19.20 21.15
N ALA A 101 7.28 -19.45 21.48
CA ALA A 101 7.98 -20.69 21.19
C ALA A 101 8.94 -21.05 22.33
N PHE A 102 9.02 -22.33 22.70
CA PHE A 102 10.05 -22.82 23.62
C PHE A 102 11.35 -23.11 22.86
N ASP A 103 12.47 -22.88 23.54
CA ASP A 103 13.77 -23.40 23.11
C ASP A 103 13.73 -24.94 23.17
N PRO A 104 14.13 -25.66 22.09
CA PRO A 104 14.22 -27.12 22.10
C PRO A 104 15.08 -27.71 23.22
N ARG A 105 16.02 -26.95 23.79
CA ARG A 105 16.83 -27.38 24.95
C ARG A 105 16.10 -27.25 26.29
N GLY A 106 15.00 -26.48 26.32
CA GLY A 106 14.14 -26.27 27.49
C GLY A 106 14.59 -25.18 28.46
N GLY A 107 15.68 -24.45 28.16
CA GLY A 107 16.22 -23.41 29.04
C GLY A 107 15.56 -22.04 28.86
N ALA A 108 14.96 -21.77 27.70
CA ALA A 108 14.40 -20.47 27.37
C ALA A 108 13.04 -20.53 26.67
N LEU A 109 12.35 -19.40 26.68
CA LEU A 109 11.11 -19.13 25.97
C LEU A 109 11.26 -17.85 25.14
N ALA A 110 10.84 -17.86 23.88
CA ALA A 110 10.73 -16.65 23.07
C ALA A 110 9.27 -16.21 22.98
N SER A 111 9.02 -14.90 23.08
CA SER A 111 7.71 -14.33 22.77
C SER A 111 7.79 -13.07 21.92
N GLY A 112 6.96 -13.04 20.87
CA GLY A 112 6.79 -11.89 19.97
C GLY A 112 5.60 -11.02 20.39
N GLY A 113 5.86 -9.73 20.57
CA GLY A 113 4.86 -8.71 20.89
C GLY A 113 4.68 -7.71 19.75
N ASN A 114 4.54 -6.42 20.09
CA ASN A 114 4.55 -5.33 19.11
C ASN A 114 5.92 -5.25 18.41
N GLU A 115 6.85 -4.45 18.88
CA GLU A 115 8.12 -4.19 18.19
C GLU A 115 9.27 -5.10 18.67
N THR A 116 9.03 -5.88 19.73
CA THR A 116 10.08 -6.61 20.45
C THR A 116 9.86 -8.11 20.44
N VAL A 117 10.98 -8.83 20.41
CA VAL A 117 11.03 -10.24 20.80
C VAL A 117 11.66 -10.32 22.17
N ARG A 118 11.01 -11.04 23.09
CA ARG A 118 11.49 -11.25 24.45
C ARG A 118 11.94 -12.69 24.62
N LEU A 119 13.15 -12.85 25.14
CA LEU A 119 13.73 -14.13 25.52
C LEU A 119 13.71 -14.23 27.05
N TRP A 120 12.98 -15.21 27.56
CA TRP A 120 12.82 -15.48 28.98
C TRP A 120 13.66 -16.71 29.31
N ASP A 121 14.63 -16.53 30.18
CA ASP A 121 15.34 -17.66 30.78
C ASP A 121 14.47 -18.24 31.90
N LEU A 122 14.13 -19.52 31.79
CA LEU A 122 13.17 -20.16 32.69
C LEU A 122 13.81 -20.63 34.00
N GLU A 123 15.15 -20.70 34.06
CA GLU A 123 15.89 -21.15 35.25
C GLU A 123 16.24 -19.95 36.15
N SER A 124 16.76 -18.89 35.57
CA SER A 124 17.16 -17.65 36.26
C SER A 124 16.03 -16.63 36.37
N GLY A 125 15.02 -16.70 35.49
CA GLY A 125 13.99 -15.66 35.36
C GLY A 125 14.47 -14.40 34.64
N GLU A 126 15.68 -14.40 34.09
CA GLU A 126 16.21 -13.26 33.36
C GLU A 126 15.44 -13.02 32.06
N LEU A 127 15.22 -11.74 31.75
CA LEU A 127 14.54 -11.30 30.55
C LEU A 127 15.52 -10.52 29.66
N ARG A 128 15.63 -10.95 28.41
CA ARG A 128 16.32 -10.21 27.35
C ARG A 128 15.32 -9.69 26.33
N THR A 129 15.41 -8.41 26.01
CA THR A 129 14.57 -7.76 24.98
C THR A 129 15.39 -7.53 23.71
N LEU A 130 14.91 -8.03 22.59
CA LEU A 130 15.45 -7.79 21.26
C LEU A 130 14.56 -6.75 20.56
N GLU A 131 15.14 -5.62 20.16
CA GLU A 131 14.49 -4.63 19.30
C GLU A 131 14.35 -5.20 17.90
N ALA A 132 13.25 -5.92 17.71
CA ALA A 132 13.15 -6.88 16.64
C ALA A 132 12.55 -6.28 15.38
N HIS A 133 11.43 -5.57 15.44
CA HIS A 133 10.74 -5.06 14.24
C HIS A 133 10.19 -3.64 14.50
N ARG A 134 9.91 -2.89 13.42
CA ARG A 134 9.32 -1.53 13.54
C ARG A 134 7.85 -1.51 13.96
N GLU A 135 7.20 -2.67 13.88
CA GLU A 135 5.79 -2.91 14.20
C GLU A 135 5.65 -4.38 14.67
N TYR A 136 4.45 -4.95 14.64
CA TYR A 136 4.09 -6.28 15.16
C TYR A 136 5.04 -7.42 14.73
N VAL A 137 5.42 -8.26 15.70
CA VAL A 137 6.10 -9.54 15.49
C VAL A 137 5.06 -10.66 15.51
N TYR A 138 4.68 -11.16 14.34
CA TYR A 138 3.61 -12.17 14.21
C TYR A 138 4.05 -13.59 14.55
N SER A 139 5.33 -13.92 14.38
CA SER A 139 5.82 -15.28 14.55
C SER A 139 7.25 -15.30 15.05
N VAL A 140 7.53 -16.19 16.01
CA VAL A 140 8.87 -16.54 16.47
C VAL A 140 9.06 -18.05 16.41
N ALA A 141 10.26 -18.51 16.04
CA ALA A 141 10.60 -19.92 16.00
C ALA A 141 12.08 -20.13 16.30
N PHE A 142 12.41 -21.10 17.17
CA PHE A 142 13.78 -21.56 17.37
C PHE A 142 14.18 -22.57 16.30
N ASP A 143 15.46 -22.57 15.93
CA ASP A 143 16.04 -23.67 15.17
C ASP A 143 16.06 -24.95 16.03
N PRO A 144 16.10 -26.15 15.42
CA PRO A 144 16.06 -27.40 16.18
C PRO A 144 17.21 -27.59 17.17
N ARG A 145 18.34 -26.87 16.98
CA ARG A 145 19.47 -26.91 17.90
C ARG A 145 19.38 -25.86 19.01
N GLY A 146 18.44 -24.90 18.95
CA GLY A 146 18.28 -23.82 19.94
C GLY A 146 19.35 -22.72 19.90
N GLY A 147 20.19 -22.68 18.87
CA GLY A 147 21.25 -21.66 18.70
C GLY A 147 20.81 -20.41 17.94
N VAL A 148 19.72 -20.51 17.17
CA VAL A 148 19.20 -19.43 16.32
C VAL A 148 17.70 -19.26 16.56
N LEU A 149 17.27 -18.02 16.69
CA LEU A 149 15.87 -17.62 16.74
C LEU A 149 15.50 -16.85 15.47
N ALA A 150 14.40 -17.23 14.82
CA ALA A 150 13.78 -16.48 13.74
C ALA A 150 12.60 -15.66 14.26
N SER A 151 12.45 -14.44 13.76
CA SER A 151 11.28 -13.58 14.00
C SER A 151 10.76 -12.99 12.69
N GLY A 152 9.45 -13.08 12.45
CA GLY A 152 8.77 -12.48 11.30
C GLY A 152 7.82 -11.36 11.74
N GLY A 153 7.80 -10.25 11.02
CA GLY A 153 7.01 -9.07 11.41
C GLY A 153 6.36 -8.29 10.28
N TYR A 154 5.58 -7.29 10.66
CA TYR A 154 4.83 -6.42 9.75
C TYR A 154 5.73 -5.53 8.87
N ASP A 155 6.95 -5.23 9.34
CA ASP A 155 7.96 -4.46 8.60
C ASP A 155 8.55 -5.18 7.37
N LYS A 156 7.93 -6.30 6.97
CA LYS A 156 8.27 -7.10 5.78
C LYS A 156 9.62 -7.81 5.91
N LYS A 157 10.14 -7.93 7.14
CA LYS A 157 11.41 -8.60 7.41
C LYS A 157 11.21 -9.88 8.20
N VAL A 158 12.12 -10.82 7.95
CA VAL A 158 12.45 -11.89 8.89
C VAL A 158 13.83 -11.58 9.45
N ARG A 159 14.02 -11.68 10.76
CA ARG A 159 15.32 -11.51 11.39
C ARG A 159 15.75 -12.81 12.05
N LEU A 160 17.02 -13.15 11.90
CA LEU A 160 17.67 -14.28 12.56
C LEU A 160 18.57 -13.75 13.67
N TRP A 161 18.50 -14.35 14.84
CA TRP A 161 19.23 -13.92 16.04
C TRP A 161 19.99 -15.09 16.61
N TYR A 162 21.22 -14.85 17.06
CA TYR A 162 21.84 -15.79 17.99
C TYR A 162 21.09 -15.74 19.32
N THR A 163 20.66 -16.91 19.79
CA THR A 163 19.99 -17.04 21.09
C THR A 163 20.94 -16.64 22.21
N ASP A 164 22.20 -17.08 22.08
CA ASP A 164 23.31 -16.68 22.93
C ASP A 164 23.69 -15.21 22.65
N GLY A 165 23.34 -14.32 23.57
CA GLY A 165 23.71 -12.90 23.49
C GLY A 165 22.75 -12.02 22.68
N GLY A 166 21.80 -12.56 21.94
CA GLY A 166 20.76 -11.79 21.24
C GLY A 166 21.26 -10.95 20.07
N LYS A 167 22.39 -11.33 19.45
CA LYS A 167 22.96 -10.59 18.32
C LYS A 167 22.20 -10.91 17.04
N LEU A 168 21.89 -9.88 16.26
CA LEU A 168 21.31 -10.04 14.91
C LEU A 168 22.32 -10.74 14.00
N LEU A 169 21.92 -11.87 13.43
CA LEU A 169 22.68 -12.67 12.47
C LEU A 169 22.37 -12.21 11.04
N HIS A 170 21.11 -12.30 10.61
CA HIS A 170 20.67 -11.94 9.26
C HIS A 170 19.35 -11.16 9.28
N THR A 171 19.13 -10.32 8.27
CA THR A 171 17.83 -9.69 7.98
C THR A 171 17.39 -10.08 6.58
N LEU A 172 16.33 -10.87 6.49
CA LEU A 172 15.76 -11.44 5.27
C LEU A 172 14.52 -10.62 4.86
N GLY A 173 14.31 -10.42 3.56
CA GLY A 173 13.27 -9.50 3.06
C GLY A 173 12.10 -10.20 2.35
N HIS A 174 10.88 -9.77 2.66
CA HIS A 174 9.65 -9.99 1.90
C HIS A 174 9.15 -8.69 1.25
N THR A 175 8.19 -8.78 0.33
CA THR A 175 7.55 -7.60 -0.28
C THR A 175 6.39 -7.04 0.56
N HIS A 176 5.81 -7.87 1.43
CA HIS A 176 4.76 -7.53 2.39
C HIS A 176 5.02 -8.18 3.77
N ALA A 177 4.10 -7.97 4.73
CA ALA A 177 4.21 -8.46 6.10
C ALA A 177 4.42 -9.98 6.17
N VAL A 178 5.19 -10.44 7.16
CA VAL A 178 5.48 -11.87 7.36
C VAL A 178 4.67 -12.39 8.55
N PHE A 179 3.81 -13.38 8.31
CA PHE A 179 2.90 -13.90 9.33
C PHE A 179 3.43 -15.16 10.02
N SER A 180 4.27 -15.96 9.36
CA SER A 180 4.74 -17.23 9.91
C SER A 180 6.18 -17.52 9.50
N VAL A 181 6.97 -18.02 10.45
CA VAL A 181 8.31 -18.56 10.22
C VAL A 181 8.40 -19.96 10.83
N ALA A 182 9.09 -20.89 10.17
CA ALA A 182 9.30 -22.25 10.66
C ALA A 182 10.64 -22.80 10.18
N PHE A 183 11.38 -23.46 11.07
CA PHE A 183 12.59 -24.21 10.70
C PHE A 183 12.24 -25.64 10.31
N ASP A 184 12.98 -26.18 9.35
CA ASP A 184 12.92 -27.60 9.07
C ASP A 184 13.54 -28.41 10.23
N PRO A 185 13.19 -29.70 10.39
CA PRO A 185 13.70 -30.58 11.45
C PRO A 185 15.23 -30.65 11.57
N ARG A 186 15.97 -30.35 10.50
CA ARG A 186 17.44 -30.36 10.50
C ARG A 186 18.07 -29.00 10.77
N GLY A 187 17.29 -27.91 10.74
CA GLY A 187 17.78 -26.52 10.83
C GLY A 187 18.53 -26.04 9.58
N SER A 188 18.43 -26.79 8.48
CA SER A 188 19.06 -26.47 7.19
C SER A 188 18.24 -25.50 6.33
N VAL A 189 16.94 -25.39 6.58
CA VAL A 189 16.03 -24.51 5.81
C VAL A 189 15.10 -23.79 6.77
N LEU A 190 14.98 -22.48 6.59
CA LEU A 190 13.93 -21.67 7.20
C LEU A 190 12.86 -21.37 6.14
N ALA A 191 11.60 -21.68 6.43
CA ALA A 191 10.47 -21.26 5.63
C ALA A 191 9.82 -20.02 6.26
N SER A 192 9.41 -19.06 5.44
CA SER A 192 8.63 -17.89 5.86
C SER A 192 7.47 -17.63 4.90
N GLY A 193 6.31 -17.28 5.46
CA GLY A 193 5.06 -17.06 4.73
C GLY A 193 4.44 -15.74 5.13
N GLY A 194 3.88 -15.01 4.17
CA GLY A 194 3.39 -13.67 4.41
C GLY A 194 2.25 -13.22 3.51
N ASP A 195 1.93 -11.94 3.63
CA ASP A 195 0.89 -11.24 2.88
C ASP A 195 1.24 -11.07 1.39
N ASP A 196 2.49 -11.34 1.01
CA ASP A 196 2.91 -11.40 -0.38
C ASP A 196 2.42 -12.66 -1.13
N LYS A 197 1.65 -13.52 -0.44
CA LYS A 197 1.04 -14.75 -0.96
C LYS A 197 2.06 -15.84 -1.34
N THR A 198 3.32 -15.65 -0.95
CA THR A 198 4.40 -16.59 -1.26
C THR A 198 4.90 -17.27 0.00
N VAL A 199 5.52 -18.44 -0.19
CA VAL A 199 6.39 -19.05 0.82
C VAL A 199 7.82 -18.91 0.36
N ARG A 200 8.70 -18.33 1.17
CA ARG A 200 10.13 -18.19 0.87
C ARG A 200 10.94 -19.16 1.71
N LEU A 201 11.94 -19.78 1.08
CA LEU A 201 12.86 -20.73 1.70
C LEU A 201 14.25 -20.12 1.74
N TRP A 202 14.83 -20.09 2.93
CA TRP A 202 16.10 -19.45 3.21
C TRP A 202 17.09 -20.46 3.76
N ASP A 203 18.35 -20.27 3.42
CA ASP A 203 19.46 -20.88 4.14
C ASP A 203 19.71 -20.04 5.41
N PRO A 204 19.51 -20.60 6.61
CA PRO A 204 19.71 -19.86 7.86
C PRO A 204 21.15 -19.45 8.12
N GLU A 205 22.13 -20.18 7.58
CA GLU A 205 23.56 -19.93 7.82
C GLU A 205 24.06 -18.76 6.97
N SER A 206 23.77 -18.78 5.66
CA SER A 206 24.18 -17.72 4.74
C SER A 206 23.20 -16.53 4.66
N GLY A 207 21.95 -16.72 5.10
CA GLY A 207 20.89 -15.73 4.94
C GLY A 207 20.39 -15.57 3.49
N LYS A 208 20.83 -16.44 2.56
CA LYS A 208 20.45 -16.35 1.14
C LYS A 208 19.07 -16.96 0.90
N LEU A 209 18.31 -16.34 0.00
CA LEU A 209 17.06 -16.89 -0.51
C LEU A 209 17.38 -18.08 -1.42
N MET A 210 16.88 -19.27 -1.08
CA MET A 210 17.06 -20.47 -1.88
C MET A 210 15.95 -20.63 -2.91
N ARG A 211 14.70 -20.46 -2.48
CA ARG A 211 13.54 -20.73 -3.33
C ARG A 211 12.31 -19.93 -2.89
N THR A 212 11.46 -19.57 -3.85
CA THR A 212 10.13 -19.01 -3.61
C THR A 212 9.09 -20.01 -4.12
N LEU A 213 8.10 -20.35 -3.30
CA LEU A 213 6.98 -21.23 -3.64
C LEU A 213 5.75 -20.35 -3.89
N GLU A 214 5.22 -20.42 -5.11
CA GLU A 214 4.05 -19.68 -5.57
C GLU A 214 2.84 -20.62 -5.73
N GLY A 215 1.64 -20.06 -5.60
CA GLY A 215 0.38 -20.76 -5.89
C GLY A 215 -0.77 -20.38 -4.96
N HIS A 216 -0.49 -19.88 -3.76
CA HIS A 216 -1.53 -19.30 -2.92
C HIS A 216 -2.09 -18.02 -3.54
N THR A 217 -3.40 -17.80 -3.45
CA THR A 217 -4.06 -16.60 -4.01
C THR A 217 -4.36 -15.53 -2.97
N HIS A 218 -4.06 -15.82 -1.70
CA HIS A 218 -4.14 -14.90 -0.58
C HIS A 218 -2.94 -15.11 0.37
N ALA A 219 -2.82 -14.24 1.37
CA ALA A 219 -1.77 -14.29 2.38
C ALA A 219 -1.61 -15.68 3.02
N VAL A 220 -0.34 -16.09 3.17
CA VAL A 220 0.04 -17.33 3.88
C VAL A 220 0.13 -17.01 5.37
N SER A 221 -0.75 -17.62 6.15
CA SER A 221 -0.95 -17.30 7.56
C SER A 221 -0.21 -18.23 8.51
N ALA A 222 0.09 -19.47 8.10
CA ALA A 222 0.81 -20.44 8.92
C ALA A 222 1.64 -21.41 8.08
N LEU A 223 2.79 -21.81 8.63
CA LEU A 223 3.70 -22.80 8.08
C LEU A 223 4.01 -23.86 9.12
N ALA A 224 4.07 -25.12 8.69
CA ALA A 224 4.48 -26.23 9.56
C ALA A 224 5.31 -27.25 8.77
N PHE A 225 6.47 -27.63 9.30
CA PHE A 225 7.25 -28.74 8.78
C PHE A 225 6.82 -30.06 9.41
N CYS A 226 6.79 -31.13 8.60
CA CYS A 226 6.64 -32.48 9.12
C CYS A 226 7.98 -33.01 9.61
N GLN A 227 8.00 -33.60 10.82
CA GLN A 227 9.22 -34.17 11.42
C GLN A 227 9.64 -35.48 10.72
N LYS A 228 8.67 -36.33 10.37
CA LYS A 228 8.89 -37.67 9.82
C LYS A 228 9.05 -37.70 8.31
N ALA A 229 8.23 -36.92 7.60
CA ALA A 229 8.20 -36.88 6.15
C ALA A 229 8.89 -35.61 5.64
N ALA A 230 9.43 -35.70 4.42
CA ALA A 230 10.00 -34.54 3.72
C ALA A 230 8.86 -33.63 3.22
N LEU A 231 8.09 -33.02 4.12
CA LEU A 231 6.91 -32.21 3.82
C LEU A 231 6.91 -30.86 4.55
N LEU A 232 6.40 -29.84 3.86
CA LEU A 232 6.01 -28.54 4.40
C LEU A 232 4.53 -28.32 4.12
N ALA A 233 3.76 -27.88 5.12
CA ALA A 233 2.39 -27.40 4.93
C ALA A 233 2.37 -25.87 5.00
N SER A 234 1.61 -25.24 4.10
CA SER A 234 1.31 -23.81 4.14
C SER A 234 -0.18 -23.58 4.13
N LYS A 235 -0.69 -22.85 5.12
CA LYS A 235 -2.10 -22.46 5.20
C LYS A 235 -2.26 -21.01 4.73
N SER A 236 -3.30 -20.76 3.94
CA SER A 236 -3.60 -19.44 3.39
C SER A 236 -5.05 -19.05 3.65
N PHE A 237 -5.29 -17.75 3.68
CA PHE A 237 -6.64 -17.19 3.72
C PHE A 237 -7.41 -17.37 2.39
N ASP A 238 -6.81 -17.98 1.37
CA ASP A 238 -7.52 -18.42 0.15
C ASP A 238 -8.41 -19.64 0.37
N GLY A 239 -8.45 -20.17 1.60
CA GLY A 239 -9.20 -21.38 1.92
C GLY A 239 -8.47 -22.66 1.49
N THR A 240 -7.15 -22.64 1.42
CA THR A 240 -6.37 -23.84 1.11
C THR A 240 -5.20 -24.05 2.06
N VAL A 241 -4.91 -25.31 2.32
CA VAL A 241 -3.61 -25.76 2.84
C VAL A 241 -2.89 -26.49 1.72
N ARG A 242 -1.71 -26.00 1.32
CA ARG A 242 -0.87 -26.64 0.31
C ARG A 242 0.21 -27.47 1.01
N LEU A 243 0.45 -28.68 0.49
CA LEU A 243 1.53 -29.55 0.91
C LEU A 243 2.64 -29.54 -0.14
N TRP A 244 3.87 -29.30 0.30
CA TRP A 244 5.06 -29.21 -0.53
C TRP A 244 6.04 -30.31 -0.17
N SER A 245 6.64 -30.95 -1.19
CA SER A 245 7.77 -31.87 -0.99
C SER A 245 9.03 -31.10 -0.59
N ARG A 246 9.75 -31.49 0.45
CA ARG A 246 11.07 -30.90 0.79
C ARG A 246 12.19 -31.30 -0.15
N GLN A 247 11.99 -32.37 -0.94
CA GLN A 247 13.01 -32.85 -1.88
C GLN A 247 13.00 -32.03 -3.17
N SER A 248 11.81 -31.85 -3.76
CA SER A 248 11.63 -31.13 -5.03
C SER A 248 11.03 -29.74 -4.88
N TRP A 249 10.40 -29.44 -3.73
CA TRP A 249 9.60 -28.22 -3.51
C TRP A 249 8.40 -28.08 -4.44
N GLU A 250 7.91 -29.20 -4.94
CA GLU A 250 6.68 -29.28 -5.72
C GLU A 250 5.45 -29.33 -4.82
N CYS A 251 4.37 -28.69 -5.25
CA CYS A 251 3.08 -28.79 -4.60
C CYS A 251 2.48 -30.17 -4.91
N ILE A 252 2.44 -31.06 -3.92
CA ILE A 252 1.97 -32.44 -4.09
C ILE A 252 0.47 -32.59 -3.81
N ALA A 253 -0.10 -31.68 -3.02
CA ALA A 253 -1.49 -31.76 -2.58
C ALA A 253 -2.04 -30.40 -2.14
N ILE A 254 -3.35 -30.19 -2.35
CA ILE A 254 -4.10 -29.03 -1.89
C ILE A 254 -5.30 -29.53 -1.08
N ILE A 255 -5.44 -29.06 0.16
CA ILE A 255 -6.55 -29.38 1.06
C ILE A 255 -7.45 -28.15 1.13
N PRO A 256 -8.71 -28.22 0.69
CA PRO A 256 -9.66 -27.12 0.87
C PRO A 256 -10.01 -26.99 2.36
N VAL A 257 -9.85 -25.78 2.88
CA VAL A 257 -10.26 -25.37 4.23
C VAL A 257 -11.16 -24.13 4.07
N PRO A 258 -12.19 -23.94 4.90
CA PRO A 258 -13.10 -22.83 4.67
C PRO A 258 -12.39 -21.48 4.87
N GLN A 259 -12.73 -20.51 4.02
CA GLN A 259 -11.99 -19.26 3.82
C GLN A 259 -12.05 -18.34 5.05
N GLN A 260 -10.93 -17.70 5.39
CA GLN A 260 -10.87 -16.72 6.48
C GLN A 260 -11.08 -15.29 5.96
N GLN A 261 -11.99 -14.54 6.56
CA GLN A 261 -12.17 -13.11 6.27
C GLN A 261 -11.37 -12.18 7.19
N PHE A 262 -10.80 -12.69 8.29
CA PHE A 262 -10.05 -11.88 9.26
C PHE A 262 -8.59 -12.31 9.33
N ILE A 263 -7.69 -11.31 9.43
CA ILE A 263 -6.25 -11.52 9.63
C ILE A 263 -6.02 -11.95 11.07
N ASN A 264 -6.12 -13.26 11.34
CA ASN A 264 -5.75 -13.86 12.62
C ASN A 264 -4.60 -14.87 12.40
N VAL A 265 -3.86 -15.18 13.46
CA VAL A 265 -2.88 -16.28 13.44
C VAL A 265 -3.67 -17.57 13.15
N ALA A 266 -3.32 -18.28 12.09
CA ALA A 266 -4.00 -19.51 11.72
C ALA A 266 -3.31 -20.70 12.39
N ALA A 267 -4.12 -21.68 12.80
CA ALA A 267 -3.68 -22.87 13.49
C ALA A 267 -3.34 -23.98 12.47
N LEU A 268 -2.06 -24.35 12.42
CA LEU A 268 -1.53 -25.41 11.56
C LEU A 268 -0.39 -26.14 12.27
N CYS A 269 -0.52 -27.45 12.51
CA CYS A 269 0.59 -28.25 13.03
C CYS A 269 0.49 -29.72 12.60
N PHE A 270 1.65 -30.36 12.40
CA PHE A 270 1.75 -31.81 12.21
C PHE A 270 1.86 -32.51 13.56
N HIS A 271 1.27 -33.69 13.65
CA HIS A 271 1.54 -34.60 14.76
C HIS A 271 3.02 -35.06 14.70
N PRO A 272 3.71 -35.21 15.84
CA PRO A 272 5.12 -35.61 15.89
C PRO A 272 5.40 -36.97 15.20
N ASP A 273 4.65 -38.02 15.55
CA ASP A 273 4.92 -39.39 15.06
C ASP A 273 3.94 -39.95 14.00
N ARG A 274 2.64 -39.64 14.14
CA ARG A 274 1.55 -40.15 13.29
C ARG A 274 1.37 -39.24 12.05
N PRO A 275 0.86 -39.75 10.92
CA PRO A 275 0.65 -38.95 9.71
C PRO A 275 -0.63 -38.11 9.81
N ILE A 276 -0.73 -37.29 10.85
CA ILE A 276 -1.91 -36.46 11.15
C ILE A 276 -1.52 -34.99 11.01
N LEU A 277 -2.37 -34.22 10.34
CA LEU A 277 -2.29 -32.77 10.24
C LEU A 277 -3.49 -32.14 10.95
N ALA A 278 -3.23 -31.23 11.89
CA ALA A 278 -4.26 -30.45 12.55
C ALA A 278 -4.38 -29.06 11.91
N THR A 279 -5.61 -28.66 11.61
CA THR A 279 -5.94 -27.35 11.04
C THR A 279 -7.13 -26.75 11.76
N ASP A 280 -7.17 -25.44 12.03
CA ASP A 280 -8.46 -24.81 12.36
C ASP A 280 -9.38 -24.81 11.13
N ALA A 281 -10.69 -24.94 11.39
CA ALA A 281 -11.71 -24.59 10.41
C ALA A 281 -12.17 -23.17 10.71
N SER A 282 -12.38 -22.39 9.66
CA SER A 282 -12.80 -21.00 9.75
C SER A 282 -13.86 -20.71 8.72
N ALA A 283 -14.97 -20.14 9.17
CA ALA A 283 -16.11 -19.83 8.33
C ALA A 283 -15.94 -18.56 7.51
N SER A 284 -16.43 -18.60 6.27
CA SER A 284 -16.39 -17.49 5.31
C SER A 284 -17.61 -16.56 5.37
N THR A 285 -18.66 -16.89 6.13
CA THR A 285 -19.92 -16.12 6.17
C THR A 285 -20.44 -15.91 7.60
N LEU A 286 -21.26 -14.87 7.79
CA LEU A 286 -21.88 -14.51 9.07
C LEU A 286 -22.82 -15.60 9.63
N GLU A 287 -23.37 -16.46 8.75
CA GLU A 287 -24.26 -17.58 9.09
C GLU A 287 -23.46 -18.80 9.61
N ASP A 288 -22.20 -18.97 9.19
CA ASP A 288 -21.33 -20.09 9.55
C ASP A 288 -20.46 -19.83 10.78
N LYS A 289 -20.76 -18.83 11.63
CA LYS A 289 -19.99 -18.52 12.87
C LYS A 289 -19.70 -19.71 13.78
N HIS A 290 -20.45 -20.81 13.66
CA HIS A 290 -20.19 -22.05 14.37
C HIS A 290 -18.92 -22.78 13.89
N ASN A 291 -18.59 -22.71 12.60
CA ASN A 291 -17.47 -23.43 11.99
C ASN A 291 -16.09 -22.84 12.33
N SER A 292 -16.00 -21.57 12.75
CA SER A 292 -14.71 -20.94 13.13
C SER A 292 -14.14 -21.38 14.48
N ARG A 293 -14.89 -22.23 15.19
CA ARG A 293 -14.58 -22.75 16.53
C ARG A 293 -13.98 -24.16 16.49
N LEU A 294 -13.77 -24.71 15.29
CA LEU A 294 -13.50 -26.13 15.10
C LEU A 294 -12.03 -26.38 14.79
N ILE A 295 -11.54 -27.54 15.22
CA ILE A 295 -10.22 -28.06 14.84
C ILE A 295 -10.44 -29.35 14.06
N ARG A 296 -9.78 -29.50 12.91
CA ARG A 296 -9.89 -30.68 12.05
C ARG A 296 -8.59 -31.46 12.03
N PHE A 297 -8.69 -32.77 12.19
CA PHE A 297 -7.59 -33.71 12.01
C PHE A 297 -7.69 -34.40 10.66
N TRP A 298 -6.63 -34.31 9.87
CA TRP A 298 -6.50 -34.92 8.56
C TRP A 298 -5.48 -36.06 8.63
N GLU A 299 -5.89 -37.26 8.22
CA GLU A 299 -4.98 -38.37 7.95
C GLU A 299 -4.33 -38.19 6.58
N LEU A 300 -3.01 -38.25 6.59
CA LEU A 300 -2.17 -38.19 5.41
C LEU A 300 -1.64 -39.58 5.11
N ASP A 301 -1.58 -39.91 3.83
CA ASP A 301 -0.92 -41.13 3.37
C ASP A 301 0.40 -40.71 2.75
N PHE A 302 1.51 -40.89 3.48
CA PHE A 302 2.83 -40.45 3.02
C PHE A 302 3.33 -41.24 1.81
N ASP A 303 2.95 -42.52 1.67
CA ASP A 303 3.42 -43.37 0.56
C ASP A 303 2.79 -42.93 -0.76
N ILE A 304 1.50 -42.54 -0.73
CA ILE A 304 0.82 -41.95 -1.88
C ILE A 304 1.32 -40.53 -2.15
N LEU A 305 1.46 -39.70 -1.10
CA LEU A 305 1.86 -38.29 -1.23
C LEU A 305 3.29 -38.12 -1.75
N LEU A 306 4.21 -38.99 -1.36
CA LEU A 306 5.63 -38.95 -1.77
C LEU A 306 5.94 -39.91 -2.93
N GLY A 307 4.96 -40.68 -3.42
CA GLY A 307 5.12 -41.57 -4.58
C GLY A 307 5.92 -42.85 -4.31
N HIS A 308 6.07 -43.26 -3.04
CA HIS A 308 6.80 -44.48 -2.65
C HIS A 308 5.98 -45.77 -2.81
N GLY A 309 4.65 -45.68 -2.99
CA GLY A 309 3.73 -46.83 -3.09
C GLY A 309 3.46 -47.39 -4.50
N ALA A 310 4.04 -46.84 -5.57
CA ALA A 310 3.86 -47.36 -6.94
C ALA A 310 4.75 -48.58 -7.21
N GLY A 311 4.51 -49.67 -6.49
CA GLY A 311 5.15 -50.96 -6.70
C GLY A 311 4.49 -51.76 -7.82
N ARG A 312 5.25 -51.96 -8.92
CA ARG A 312 5.27 -53.18 -9.76
C ARG A 312 3.96 -53.63 -10.43
N THR A 313 3.63 -53.04 -11.59
CA THR A 313 3.27 -53.78 -12.83
C THR A 313 3.16 -52.81 -14.02
N SER A 314 4.29 -52.39 -14.56
CA SER A 314 4.45 -52.14 -16.00
C SER A 314 5.93 -51.79 -16.26
N THR A 315 6.57 -52.65 -17.04
CA THR A 315 7.89 -52.42 -17.59
C THR A 315 7.79 -51.32 -18.64
N GLU A 316 8.12 -50.08 -18.27
CA GLU A 316 8.77 -49.10 -19.15
C GLU A 316 9.32 -47.95 -18.32
N SER A 317 10.65 -47.89 -18.26
CA SER A 317 11.44 -46.91 -17.55
C SER A 317 11.61 -45.64 -18.39
N THR A 318 11.14 -44.48 -17.89
CA THR A 318 11.91 -43.21 -17.84
C THR A 318 11.10 -42.09 -17.14
N SER A 319 11.75 -41.44 -16.17
CA SER A 319 11.33 -40.23 -15.40
C SER A 319 10.16 -40.38 -14.40
N GLY A 320 10.42 -39.97 -13.15
CA GLY A 320 9.49 -40.01 -12.03
C GLY A 320 8.17 -39.33 -12.35
N VAL A 321 7.09 -40.10 -12.27
CA VAL A 321 5.74 -39.63 -12.60
C VAL A 321 5.21 -38.81 -11.42
N ALA A 322 5.38 -37.49 -11.52
CA ALA A 322 4.63 -36.52 -10.71
C ALA A 322 3.12 -36.73 -10.92
N ASN A 323 2.34 -36.58 -9.85
CA ASN A 323 0.88 -36.65 -9.90
C ASN A 323 0.36 -35.65 -10.97
N PRO A 324 -0.31 -36.11 -12.05
CA PRO A 324 -0.59 -35.28 -13.24
C PRO A 324 -1.52 -34.09 -12.99
N ARG A 325 -2.08 -33.94 -11.78
CA ARG A 325 -2.97 -32.84 -11.40
C ARG A 325 -2.24 -31.56 -10.94
N TYR A 326 -0.99 -31.63 -10.49
CA TYR A 326 -0.25 -30.49 -9.95
C TYR A 326 1.16 -30.42 -10.54
N GLN A 327 1.24 -30.10 -11.84
CA GLN A 327 2.53 -29.96 -12.51
C GLN A 327 3.19 -28.67 -12.02
N THR A 328 4.22 -28.79 -11.18
CA THR A 328 5.04 -27.67 -10.73
C THR A 328 6.12 -27.41 -11.76
N VAL A 329 6.46 -26.14 -11.98
CA VAL A 329 7.58 -25.75 -12.84
C VAL A 329 8.55 -24.91 -12.04
N HIS A 330 9.82 -25.30 -12.07
CA HIS A 330 10.91 -24.57 -11.44
C HIS A 330 11.58 -23.68 -12.48
N ASN A 331 11.52 -22.37 -12.26
CA ASN A 331 12.14 -21.39 -13.13
C ASN A 331 13.09 -20.47 -12.33
N THR A 332 14.07 -19.88 -12.99
CA THR A 332 14.86 -18.77 -12.45
C THR A 332 15.11 -17.74 -13.53
N THR A 333 14.88 -16.48 -13.19
CA THR A 333 15.08 -15.36 -14.10
C THR A 333 16.31 -14.56 -13.68
N ALA A 334 17.25 -14.31 -14.60
CA ALA A 334 18.34 -13.36 -14.42
C ALA A 334 18.02 -12.00 -15.05
N LYS A 335 18.24 -10.93 -14.29
CA LYS A 335 18.07 -9.54 -14.74
C LYS A 335 19.41 -8.99 -15.23
N ILE A 336 19.49 -8.74 -16.53
CA ILE A 336 20.65 -8.13 -17.16
C ILE A 336 20.32 -6.67 -17.43
N VAL A 337 21.12 -5.73 -16.93
CA VAL A 337 20.91 -4.29 -17.20
C VAL A 337 21.87 -3.81 -18.28
N LEU A 338 21.33 -3.07 -19.24
CA LEU A 338 22.05 -2.43 -20.33
C LEU A 338 22.08 -0.93 -20.08
N VAL A 339 23.27 -0.43 -19.73
CA VAL A 339 23.48 0.95 -19.30
C VAL A 339 24.59 1.62 -20.12
N GLY A 340 24.53 2.94 -20.22
CA GLY A 340 25.46 3.72 -21.05
C GLY A 340 24.82 5.03 -21.51
N ASP A 341 25.62 5.96 -22.01
CA ASP A 341 25.15 7.31 -22.28
C ASP A 341 24.16 7.41 -23.46
N SER A 342 23.56 8.58 -23.66
CA SER A 342 22.73 8.81 -24.85
C SER A 342 23.55 8.60 -26.13
N GLY A 343 22.94 7.97 -27.16
CA GLY A 343 23.59 7.80 -28.46
C GLY A 343 24.62 6.67 -28.59
N VAL A 344 24.99 5.95 -27.53
CA VAL A 344 26.00 4.86 -27.61
C VAL A 344 25.51 3.58 -28.32
N GLY A 345 24.25 3.53 -28.79
CA GLY A 345 23.71 2.40 -29.54
C GLY A 345 23.12 1.25 -28.69
N LYS A 346 22.74 1.53 -27.44
CA LYS A 346 22.16 0.53 -26.51
C LYS A 346 20.97 -0.22 -27.08
N THR A 347 19.93 0.50 -27.49
CA THR A 347 18.68 -0.07 -28.00
C THR A 347 18.93 -0.96 -29.23
N GLY A 348 19.80 -0.52 -30.14
CA GLY A 348 20.17 -1.31 -31.32
C GLY A 348 20.91 -2.59 -30.96
N LEU A 349 21.83 -2.56 -29.98
CA LEU A 349 22.51 -3.75 -29.49
C LEU A 349 21.54 -4.69 -28.77
N GLY A 350 20.69 -4.16 -27.90
CA GLY A 350 19.67 -4.94 -27.17
C GLY A 350 18.68 -5.62 -28.12
N TRP A 351 18.22 -4.91 -29.16
CA TRP A 351 17.36 -5.47 -30.20
C TRP A 351 18.02 -6.65 -30.92
N ARG A 352 19.28 -6.47 -31.34
CA ARG A 352 20.04 -7.49 -32.06
C ARG A 352 20.29 -8.74 -31.20
N LEU A 353 20.59 -8.57 -29.91
CA LEU A 353 20.74 -9.67 -28.96
C LEU A 353 19.43 -10.47 -28.79
N ALA A 354 18.29 -9.79 -28.77
CA ALA A 354 17.00 -10.42 -28.57
C ALA A 354 16.44 -11.10 -29.83
N HIS A 355 16.53 -10.45 -31.00
CA HIS A 355 15.84 -10.88 -32.23
C HIS A 355 16.79 -11.41 -33.32
N GLY A 356 18.10 -11.26 -33.16
CA GLY A 356 19.08 -11.70 -34.15
C GLY A 356 19.19 -10.83 -35.41
N GLU A 357 18.34 -9.81 -35.56
CA GLU A 357 18.34 -8.87 -36.69
C GLU A 357 18.72 -7.44 -36.26
N TYR A 358 19.20 -6.60 -37.19
CA TYR A 358 19.51 -5.19 -36.91
C TYR A 358 18.35 -4.32 -37.34
N ARG A 359 18.01 -3.35 -36.50
CA ARG A 359 17.05 -2.30 -36.82
C ARG A 359 17.58 -0.97 -36.34
N GLU A 360 17.33 0.09 -37.10
CA GLU A 360 17.64 1.45 -36.66
C GLU A 360 16.64 1.88 -35.58
N HIS A 361 17.16 2.41 -34.49
CA HIS A 361 16.39 2.87 -33.34
C HIS A 361 16.75 4.30 -32.99
N ASP A 362 15.73 5.10 -32.69
CA ASP A 362 15.91 6.38 -32.03
C ASP A 362 16.38 6.18 -30.58
N SER A 363 16.89 7.23 -29.95
CA SER A 363 17.30 7.17 -28.54
C SER A 363 16.12 6.79 -27.65
N THR A 364 16.27 5.73 -26.84
CA THR A 364 15.25 5.34 -25.85
C THR A 364 14.97 6.49 -24.88
N HIS A 365 13.69 6.82 -24.72
CA HIS A 365 13.14 7.59 -23.61
C HIS A 365 12.55 6.59 -22.62
N GLY A 366 13.04 6.51 -21.37
CA GLY A 366 12.54 5.54 -20.37
C GLY A 366 13.26 4.20 -20.34
N GLN A 367 12.52 3.09 -20.22
CA GLN A 367 13.08 1.73 -20.10
C GLN A 367 12.43 0.75 -21.08
N GLN A 368 13.16 -0.28 -21.51
CA GLN A 368 12.66 -1.39 -22.33
C GLN A 368 13.25 -2.71 -21.83
N PHE A 369 12.65 -3.85 -22.16
CA PHE A 369 13.27 -5.14 -21.86
C PHE A 369 12.91 -6.24 -22.88
N TRP A 370 13.79 -7.24 -22.99
CA TRP A 370 13.65 -8.39 -23.88
C TRP A 370 14.11 -9.69 -23.20
N VAL A 371 13.47 -10.81 -23.53
CA VAL A 371 13.92 -12.14 -23.10
C VAL A 371 15.01 -12.62 -24.05
N LEU A 372 16.14 -13.07 -23.51
CA LEU A 372 17.27 -13.60 -24.28
C LEU A 372 17.25 -15.12 -24.28
N GLY A 373 16.51 -15.72 -25.23
CA GLY A 373 16.40 -17.18 -25.35
C GLY A 373 17.74 -17.90 -25.57
N GLN A 374 18.73 -17.20 -26.14
CA GLN A 374 20.08 -17.72 -26.37
C GLN A 374 20.88 -17.99 -25.09
N LEU A 375 20.48 -17.40 -23.96
CA LEU A 375 21.07 -17.58 -22.64
C LEU A 375 20.29 -18.60 -21.78
N ALA A 376 19.21 -19.18 -22.32
CA ALA A 376 18.41 -20.16 -21.60
C ALA A 376 19.22 -21.44 -21.37
N GLN A 377 19.15 -21.98 -20.15
CA GLN A 377 19.80 -23.23 -19.77
C GLN A 377 19.00 -23.97 -18.69
N THR A 378 19.37 -25.21 -18.39
CA THR A 378 18.76 -25.99 -17.31
C THR A 378 19.81 -26.33 -16.28
N ARG A 379 19.52 -26.02 -15.00
CA ARG A 379 20.41 -26.36 -13.87
C ARG A 379 20.41 -27.86 -13.62
N LYS A 380 21.38 -28.30 -12.83
CA LYS A 380 21.49 -29.71 -12.39
C LYS A 380 20.25 -30.20 -11.62
N ASP A 381 19.52 -29.30 -10.96
CA ASP A 381 18.30 -29.61 -10.22
C ASP A 381 17.03 -29.62 -11.10
N GLY A 382 17.15 -29.43 -12.42
CA GLY A 382 16.03 -29.37 -13.36
C GLY A 382 15.36 -28.00 -13.48
N THR A 383 15.83 -26.98 -12.76
CA THR A 383 15.29 -25.61 -12.86
C THR A 383 15.61 -24.98 -14.22
N GLN A 384 14.60 -24.44 -14.89
CA GLN A 384 14.76 -23.73 -16.16
C GLN A 384 15.23 -22.30 -15.91
N CYS A 385 16.28 -21.88 -16.61
CA CYS A 385 16.88 -20.56 -16.47
C CYS A 385 16.56 -19.70 -17.68
N GLU A 386 16.13 -18.46 -17.42
CA GLU A 386 15.80 -17.45 -18.42
C GLU A 386 16.53 -16.15 -18.08
N ALA A 387 17.00 -15.43 -19.10
CA ALA A 387 17.63 -14.13 -18.91
C ALA A 387 16.76 -13.03 -19.55
N VAL A 388 16.59 -11.92 -18.84
CA VAL A 388 15.85 -10.75 -19.32
C VAL A 388 16.80 -9.56 -19.35
N LEU A 389 16.97 -8.98 -20.53
CA LEU A 389 17.78 -7.79 -20.77
C LEU A 389 16.93 -6.53 -20.63
N TRP A 390 17.35 -5.59 -19.79
CA TRP A 390 16.70 -4.32 -19.51
C TRP A 390 17.52 -3.17 -20.10
N ASP A 391 17.04 -2.52 -21.15
CA ASP A 391 17.59 -1.28 -21.71
C ASP A 391 17.09 -0.06 -20.94
N LEU A 392 18.02 0.65 -20.32
CA LEU A 392 17.74 1.82 -19.49
C LEU A 392 18.21 3.08 -20.22
N ALA A 393 17.38 4.13 -20.26
CA ALA A 393 17.73 5.36 -20.95
C ALA A 393 19.00 6.00 -20.35
N GLY A 394 19.91 6.41 -21.24
CA GLY A 394 21.19 7.00 -20.85
C GLY A 394 21.15 8.50 -20.53
N GLN A 395 20.03 9.14 -20.85
CA GLN A 395 19.84 10.58 -20.70
C GLN A 395 19.93 10.99 -19.22
N PRO A 396 20.61 12.09 -18.86
CA PRO A 396 20.80 12.51 -17.46
C PRO A 396 19.51 12.57 -16.64
N ASP A 397 18.42 13.03 -17.26
CA ASP A 397 17.09 13.14 -16.63
C ASP A 397 16.52 11.79 -16.15
N TYR A 398 16.99 10.66 -16.69
CA TYR A 398 16.47 9.31 -16.38
C TYR A 398 17.38 8.51 -15.45
N ARG A 399 18.62 8.96 -15.23
CA ARG A 399 19.65 8.19 -14.52
C ARG A 399 19.25 7.90 -13.07
N LEU A 400 18.54 8.82 -12.42
CA LEU A 400 18.10 8.69 -11.03
C LEU A 400 16.93 7.71 -10.87
N ILE A 401 15.99 7.71 -11.81
CA ILE A 401 14.87 6.74 -11.84
C ILE A 401 15.43 5.32 -12.05
N HIS A 402 16.37 5.18 -12.98
CA HIS A 402 16.95 3.88 -13.31
C HIS A 402 17.92 3.35 -12.25
N ALA A 403 18.50 4.20 -11.40
CA ALA A 403 19.33 3.77 -10.27
C ALA A 403 18.56 2.83 -9.31
N LEU A 404 17.25 3.02 -9.15
CA LEU A 404 16.39 2.13 -8.35
C LEU A 404 16.25 0.73 -8.97
N SER A 405 16.28 0.64 -10.31
CA SER A 405 16.10 -0.60 -11.05
C SER A 405 17.40 -1.38 -11.28
N ILE A 406 18.54 -0.83 -10.85
CA ILE A 406 19.87 -1.43 -11.05
C ILE A 406 20.33 -2.21 -9.80
N GLN A 407 19.70 -2.01 -8.64
CA GLN A 407 20.12 -2.62 -7.38
C GLN A 407 19.99 -4.15 -7.35
N ASP A 408 19.08 -4.71 -8.14
CA ASP A 408 18.78 -6.14 -8.28
C ASP A 408 19.34 -6.74 -9.58
N ALA A 409 20.31 -6.07 -10.22
CA ALA A 409 20.93 -6.56 -11.45
C ALA A 409 21.86 -7.77 -11.20
N ASP A 410 21.65 -8.85 -11.95
CA ASP A 410 22.51 -10.05 -11.93
C ASP A 410 23.72 -9.93 -12.87
N LEU A 411 23.65 -9.04 -13.85
CA LEU A 411 24.73 -8.73 -14.79
C LEU A 411 24.53 -7.33 -15.35
N ALA A 412 25.60 -6.55 -15.46
CA ALA A 412 25.57 -5.23 -16.08
C ALA A 412 26.42 -5.16 -17.35
N LEU A 413 25.78 -4.76 -18.45
CA LEU A 413 26.43 -4.42 -19.71
C LEU A 413 26.61 -2.90 -19.78
N ILE A 414 27.86 -2.44 -19.71
CA ILE A 414 28.20 -1.02 -19.63
C ILE A 414 28.73 -0.59 -21.00
N LEU A 415 27.92 0.15 -21.74
CA LEU A 415 28.22 0.60 -23.08
C LEU A 415 28.87 1.97 -23.07
N PHE A 416 29.96 2.10 -23.81
CA PHE A 416 30.61 3.36 -24.10
C PHE A 416 30.83 3.52 -25.60
N ASP A 417 30.91 4.77 -26.05
CA ASP A 417 31.24 5.08 -27.43
C ASP A 417 32.77 5.20 -27.57
N PRO A 418 33.42 4.25 -28.26
CA PRO A 418 34.87 4.25 -28.43
C PRO A 418 35.36 5.39 -29.33
N THR A 419 34.47 6.04 -30.09
CA THR A 419 34.81 7.13 -31.02
C THR A 419 34.73 8.52 -30.39
N ASN A 420 34.23 8.63 -29.16
CA ASN A 420 34.12 9.91 -28.46
C ASN A 420 35.51 10.45 -28.07
N THR A 421 35.88 11.60 -28.63
CA THR A 421 37.19 12.23 -28.45
C THR A 421 37.32 13.09 -27.20
N ARG A 422 36.21 13.46 -26.54
CA ARG A 422 36.24 14.33 -25.34
C ARG A 422 36.40 13.54 -24.07
N ASP A 423 35.51 12.57 -23.85
CA ASP A 423 35.50 11.72 -22.66
C ASP A 423 34.82 10.37 -22.99
N PRO A 424 35.60 9.39 -23.50
CA PRO A 424 35.05 8.10 -23.90
C PRO A 424 34.57 7.23 -22.72
N LEU A 425 35.08 7.42 -21.49
CA LEU A 425 34.80 6.54 -20.35
C LEU A 425 34.03 7.20 -19.19
N GLY A 426 33.85 8.52 -19.17
CA GLY A 426 33.15 9.19 -18.05
C GLY A 426 31.72 8.69 -17.80
N SER A 427 31.02 8.26 -18.86
CA SER A 427 29.70 7.64 -18.72
C SER A 427 29.76 6.25 -18.07
N ALA A 428 30.77 5.45 -18.42
CA ALA A 428 30.99 4.13 -17.81
C ALA A 428 31.35 4.29 -16.33
N GLU A 429 32.19 5.27 -15.98
CA GLU A 429 32.54 5.58 -14.58
C GLU A 429 31.34 6.02 -13.73
N TYR A 430 30.38 6.74 -14.32
CA TYR A 430 29.14 7.09 -13.65
C TYR A 430 28.34 5.83 -13.29
N TRP A 431 28.08 4.96 -14.28
CA TRP A 431 27.26 3.75 -14.06
C TRP A 431 27.95 2.73 -13.16
N LEU A 432 29.28 2.60 -13.24
CA LEU A 432 30.07 1.76 -12.34
C LEU A 432 29.90 2.15 -10.86
N ARG A 433 29.73 3.45 -10.57
CA ARG A 433 29.46 3.94 -9.20
C ARG A 433 28.04 3.65 -8.70
N GLN A 434 27.08 3.49 -9.61
CA GLN A 434 25.68 3.21 -9.26
C GLN A 434 25.39 1.71 -9.12
N LEU A 435 26.21 0.87 -9.76
CA LEU A 435 26.05 -0.58 -9.76
C LEU A 435 26.43 -1.20 -8.40
N PRO A 436 25.73 -2.28 -7.98
CA PRO A 436 26.13 -3.03 -6.80
C PRO A 436 27.58 -3.53 -6.93
N PRO A 437 28.37 -3.52 -5.84
CA PRO A 437 29.76 -3.94 -5.88
C PRO A 437 29.89 -5.41 -6.30
N GLU A 438 28.96 -6.27 -5.86
CA GLU A 438 28.92 -7.71 -6.12
C GLU A 438 28.39 -8.08 -7.52
N CYS A 439 27.81 -7.13 -8.26
CA CYS A 439 27.25 -7.38 -9.58
C CYS A 439 28.38 -7.62 -10.62
N PRO A 440 28.36 -8.73 -11.37
CA PRO A 440 29.24 -8.94 -12.53
C PRO A 440 29.06 -7.83 -13.56
N LYS A 441 30.18 -7.34 -14.11
CA LYS A 441 30.21 -6.21 -15.05
C LYS A 441 30.92 -6.62 -16.33
N ILE A 442 30.38 -6.23 -17.48
CA ILE A 442 31.03 -6.38 -18.79
C ILE A 442 31.09 -5.00 -19.45
N LEU A 443 32.31 -4.57 -19.80
CA LEU A 443 32.51 -3.33 -20.54
C LEU A 443 32.38 -3.59 -22.04
N VAL A 444 31.49 -2.84 -22.70
CA VAL A 444 31.14 -3.02 -24.11
C VAL A 444 31.49 -1.75 -24.89
N ALA A 445 32.45 -1.84 -25.81
CA ALA A 445 32.71 -0.81 -26.80
C ALA A 445 31.69 -0.99 -27.94
N ALA A 446 30.66 -0.14 -27.98
CA ALA A 446 29.58 -0.25 -28.96
C ALA A 446 29.87 0.59 -30.22
N ARG A 447 29.25 0.22 -31.35
CA ARG A 447 29.32 0.98 -32.62
C ARG A 447 30.73 1.08 -33.24
N VAL A 448 31.55 0.04 -33.08
CA VAL A 448 32.91 -0.01 -33.68
C VAL A 448 32.92 0.03 -35.21
N ASP A 449 31.78 -0.18 -35.86
CA ASP A 449 31.58 0.03 -37.30
C ASP A 449 31.63 1.50 -37.72
N ARG A 450 31.47 2.46 -36.79
CA ARG A 450 31.48 3.90 -37.11
C ARG A 450 32.83 4.57 -36.88
N GLY A 451 33.83 3.87 -36.34
CA GLY A 451 35.17 4.41 -36.11
C GLY A 451 36.01 3.56 -35.16
N HIS A 452 37.33 3.83 -35.14
CA HIS A 452 38.26 3.13 -34.26
C HIS A 452 38.28 3.72 -32.84
N PRO A 453 38.60 2.90 -31.81
CA PRO A 453 38.73 3.39 -30.45
C PRO A 453 39.80 4.47 -30.33
N VAL A 454 39.46 5.57 -29.67
CA VAL A 454 40.41 6.64 -29.32
C VAL A 454 41.42 6.16 -28.27
N LEU A 455 41.00 5.24 -27.40
CA LEU A 455 41.85 4.66 -26.35
C LEU A 455 42.58 3.41 -26.86
N THR A 456 43.82 3.23 -26.38
CA THR A 456 44.62 2.03 -26.63
C THR A 456 44.08 0.84 -25.84
N ARG A 457 44.42 -0.38 -26.30
CA ARG A 457 44.03 -1.62 -25.61
C ARG A 457 44.59 -1.67 -24.18
N GLU A 458 45.80 -1.16 -23.97
CA GLU A 458 46.47 -1.11 -22.67
C GLU A 458 45.74 -0.20 -21.68
N GLU A 459 45.27 0.97 -22.13
CA GLU A 459 44.48 1.91 -21.30
C GLU A 459 43.13 1.31 -20.90
N LEU A 460 42.45 0.63 -21.81
CA LEU A 460 41.18 -0.06 -21.53
C LEU A 460 41.39 -1.24 -20.57
N ASP A 461 42.45 -2.02 -20.76
CA ASP A 461 42.79 -3.13 -19.86
C ASP A 461 43.20 -2.63 -18.46
N GLN A 462 43.86 -1.47 -18.37
CA GLN A 462 44.17 -0.81 -17.10
C GLN A 462 42.91 -0.26 -16.43
N PHE A 463 41.96 0.29 -17.20
CA PHE A 463 40.66 0.72 -16.68
C PHE A 463 39.88 -0.46 -16.09
N CYS A 464 39.75 -1.56 -16.83
CA CYS A 464 39.08 -2.78 -16.36
C CYS A 464 39.71 -3.31 -15.06
N ARG A 465 41.05 -3.32 -14.96
CA ARG A 465 41.76 -3.72 -13.73
C ARG A 465 41.47 -2.80 -12.55
N ARG A 466 41.45 -1.48 -12.75
CA ARG A 466 41.13 -0.50 -11.70
C ARG A 466 39.69 -0.62 -11.19
N GLN A 467 38.75 -0.93 -12.07
CA GLN A 467 37.33 -1.00 -11.77
C GLN A 467 36.83 -2.41 -11.42
N GLY A 468 37.73 -3.40 -11.34
CA GLY A 468 37.40 -4.79 -10.98
C GLY A 468 36.53 -5.51 -12.03
N ILE A 469 36.63 -5.14 -13.31
CA ILE A 469 35.86 -5.76 -14.40
C ILE A 469 36.54 -7.06 -14.83
N ALA A 470 35.99 -8.20 -14.40
CA ALA A 470 36.50 -9.53 -14.74
C ALA A 470 36.29 -9.85 -16.23
N GLY A 471 37.36 -10.23 -16.92
CA GLY A 471 37.32 -10.61 -18.35
C GLY A 471 37.63 -9.48 -19.34
N GLY A 472 37.79 -8.22 -18.91
CA GLY A 472 38.16 -7.11 -19.78
C GLY A 472 36.97 -6.50 -20.55
N TRP A 473 37.20 -6.03 -21.77
CA TRP A 473 36.20 -5.37 -22.61
C TRP A 473 35.93 -6.13 -23.92
N VAL A 474 34.76 -5.91 -24.51
CA VAL A 474 34.36 -6.50 -25.81
C VAL A 474 33.95 -5.43 -26.81
N ALA A 475 34.45 -5.55 -28.04
CA ALA A 475 34.09 -4.68 -29.16
C ALA A 475 32.84 -5.24 -29.85
N THR A 476 31.78 -4.42 -30.01
CA THR A 476 30.52 -4.86 -30.61
C THR A 476 29.98 -3.91 -31.66
N SER A 477 29.33 -4.48 -32.67
CA SER A 477 28.57 -3.72 -33.67
C SER A 477 27.21 -4.36 -33.87
N ALA A 478 26.15 -3.61 -33.57
CA ALA A 478 24.78 -4.08 -33.76
C ALA A 478 24.43 -4.26 -35.25
N ALA A 479 25.01 -3.44 -36.13
CA ALA A 479 24.74 -3.47 -37.58
C ALA A 479 25.42 -4.65 -38.28
N SER A 480 26.71 -4.88 -38.00
CA SER A 480 27.47 -5.97 -38.63
C SER A 480 27.39 -7.30 -37.86
N GLY A 481 26.97 -7.27 -36.60
CA GLY A 481 26.97 -8.43 -35.71
C GLY A 481 28.33 -8.79 -35.11
N LEU A 482 29.37 -7.99 -35.37
CA LEU A 482 30.73 -8.24 -34.88
C LEU A 482 30.75 -8.28 -33.33
N GLY A 483 31.43 -9.30 -32.78
CA GLY A 483 31.68 -9.46 -31.33
C GLY A 483 30.48 -9.92 -30.49
N LEU A 484 29.33 -10.20 -31.10
CA LEU A 484 28.14 -10.66 -30.38
C LEU A 484 28.30 -12.05 -29.77
N ASP A 485 28.96 -12.98 -30.46
CA ASP A 485 29.17 -14.35 -29.94
C ASP A 485 30.08 -14.35 -28.70
N ASP A 486 31.17 -13.57 -28.72
CA ASP A 486 32.04 -13.40 -27.55
C ASP A 486 31.30 -12.72 -26.39
N LEU A 487 30.45 -11.72 -26.67
CA LEU A 487 29.62 -11.08 -25.66
C LEU A 487 28.64 -12.10 -25.03
N LEU A 488 27.93 -12.90 -25.82
CA LEU A 488 26.99 -13.91 -25.34
C LEU A 488 27.69 -14.98 -24.49
N ASP A 489 28.86 -15.46 -24.90
CA ASP A 489 29.63 -16.44 -24.15
C ASP A 489 30.11 -15.89 -22.79
N ARG A 490 30.50 -14.61 -22.74
CA ARG A 490 30.85 -13.94 -21.49
C ARG A 490 29.64 -13.77 -20.59
N MET A 491 28.48 -13.40 -21.15
CA MET A 491 27.23 -13.29 -20.41
C MET A 491 26.84 -14.64 -19.79
N LYS A 492 26.94 -15.76 -20.53
CA LYS A 492 26.65 -17.11 -20.02
C LYS A 492 27.53 -17.49 -18.83
N ARG A 493 28.82 -17.15 -18.87
CA ARG A 493 29.78 -17.45 -17.79
C ARG A 493 29.65 -16.52 -16.58
N ALA A 494 29.20 -15.28 -16.79
CA ALA A 494 29.14 -14.27 -15.75
C ALA A 494 27.95 -14.43 -14.81
N ILE A 495 26.82 -15.01 -15.28
CA ILE A 495 25.62 -15.19 -14.47
C ILE A 495 25.79 -16.42 -13.56
N PRO A 496 25.81 -16.28 -12.22
CA PRO A 496 25.94 -17.40 -11.30
C PRO A 496 24.60 -18.11 -11.14
N TRP A 497 24.23 -18.92 -12.13
CA TRP A 497 22.92 -19.58 -12.15
C TRP A 497 22.70 -20.43 -10.89
N ASP A 498 23.66 -21.24 -10.46
CA ASP A 498 23.44 -22.14 -9.31
C ASP A 498 23.18 -21.42 -7.98
N ASP A 499 23.67 -20.18 -7.81
CA ASP A 499 23.48 -19.38 -6.59
C ASP A 499 22.17 -18.59 -6.58
N LYS A 500 21.48 -18.47 -7.72
CA LYS A 500 20.26 -17.67 -7.81
C LYS A 500 19.04 -18.39 -7.24
N PRO A 501 18.13 -17.68 -6.56
CA PRO A 501 16.90 -18.26 -6.03
C PRO A 501 16.01 -18.80 -7.14
N ALA A 502 15.50 -20.01 -6.95
CA ALA A 502 14.53 -20.61 -7.87
C ALA A 502 13.09 -20.26 -7.47
N VAL A 503 12.20 -20.12 -8.45
CA VAL A 503 10.76 -19.95 -8.22
C VAL A 503 10.07 -21.26 -8.62
N SER A 504 9.31 -21.82 -7.70
CA SER A 504 8.46 -22.99 -7.93
C SER A 504 7.04 -22.50 -8.07
N THR A 505 6.53 -22.56 -9.28
CA THR A 505 5.20 -22.06 -9.63
C THR A 505 4.37 -23.18 -10.22
N ASP A 506 3.05 -23.06 -10.21
CA ASP A 506 2.22 -24.06 -10.87
C ASP A 506 2.25 -23.85 -12.41
N ALA A 507 1.95 -24.91 -13.17
CA ALA A 507 1.96 -24.84 -14.63
C ALA A 507 0.95 -23.82 -15.19
N VAL A 508 -0.06 -23.43 -14.43
CA VAL A 508 -1.05 -22.42 -14.81
C VAL A 508 -0.43 -21.03 -14.77
N PHE A 509 0.25 -20.66 -13.67
CA PHE A 509 0.99 -19.42 -13.52
C PHE A 509 2.09 -19.30 -14.58
N LYS A 510 2.82 -20.39 -14.84
CA LYS A 510 3.79 -20.40 -15.96
C LYS A 510 3.11 -20.15 -17.29
N ARG A 511 1.97 -20.78 -17.56
CA ARG A 511 1.25 -20.55 -18.82
C ARG A 511 0.71 -19.13 -18.95
N ILE A 512 0.26 -18.51 -17.85
CA ILE A 512 -0.13 -17.09 -17.84
C ILE A 512 1.08 -16.22 -18.17
N LYS A 513 2.25 -16.50 -17.57
CA LYS A 513 3.51 -15.83 -17.91
C LYS A 513 3.85 -15.99 -19.39
N ASP A 514 3.89 -17.22 -19.89
CA ASP A 514 4.24 -17.52 -21.29
C ASP A 514 3.27 -16.87 -22.27
N PHE A 515 1.98 -16.87 -21.94
CA PHE A 515 0.95 -16.20 -22.73
C PHE A 515 1.11 -14.68 -22.72
N VAL A 516 1.34 -14.07 -21.55
CA VAL A 516 1.63 -12.64 -21.43
C VAL A 516 2.87 -12.25 -22.23
N LEU A 517 3.93 -13.07 -22.18
CA LEU A 517 5.15 -12.88 -22.96
C LEU A 517 4.89 -13.03 -24.47
N ALA A 518 4.14 -14.05 -24.90
CA ALA A 518 3.78 -14.26 -26.29
C ALA A 518 2.89 -13.11 -26.84
N LEU A 519 1.96 -12.62 -26.03
CA LEU A 519 1.15 -11.45 -26.36
C LEU A 519 2.01 -10.19 -26.52
N LYS A 520 3.02 -10.02 -25.66
CA LYS A 520 3.96 -8.90 -25.74
C LYS A 520 4.80 -8.94 -27.02
N GLU A 521 5.20 -10.13 -27.49
CA GLU A 521 5.97 -10.29 -28.72
C GLU A 521 5.12 -10.06 -29.99
N ASN A 522 3.80 -10.20 -29.91
CA ASN A 522 2.89 -9.98 -31.03
C ASN A 522 2.55 -8.49 -31.26
N ARG A 523 3.48 -7.77 -31.88
CA ARG A 523 3.41 -6.32 -32.12
C ARG A 523 2.35 -5.84 -33.12
N THR A 524 1.62 -6.75 -33.76
CA THR A 524 0.52 -6.38 -34.67
C THR A 524 -0.80 -6.09 -33.94
N ARG A 525 -0.85 -6.40 -32.63
CA ARG A 525 -2.04 -6.24 -31.80
C ARG A 525 -2.23 -4.78 -31.37
N LYS A 526 -3.43 -4.24 -31.58
CA LYS A 526 -3.80 -2.87 -31.21
C LYS A 526 -4.24 -2.72 -29.75
N GLN A 527 -4.69 -3.81 -29.12
CA GLN A 527 -5.11 -3.84 -27.72
C GLN A 527 -3.97 -4.33 -26.82
N ILE A 528 -3.62 -3.52 -25.83
CA ILE A 528 -2.52 -3.73 -24.88
C ILE A 528 -2.97 -3.63 -23.41
N ILE A 529 -4.17 -3.11 -23.16
CA ILE A 529 -4.78 -2.99 -21.83
C ILE A 529 -5.96 -3.96 -21.72
N PHE A 530 -5.98 -4.74 -20.64
CA PHE A 530 -6.99 -5.76 -20.40
C PHE A 530 -7.58 -5.64 -18.99
N SER A 531 -8.87 -5.90 -18.86
CA SER A 531 -9.48 -6.33 -17.61
C SER A 531 -9.13 -7.80 -17.32
N THR A 532 -9.37 -8.24 -16.09
CA THR A 532 -9.18 -9.63 -15.69
C THR A 532 -10.07 -10.60 -16.48
N ALA A 533 -11.31 -10.19 -16.75
CA ALA A 533 -12.28 -10.97 -17.51
C ALA A 533 -11.85 -11.14 -18.97
N GLU A 534 -11.43 -10.05 -19.63
CA GLU A 534 -10.93 -10.08 -21.01
C GLU A 534 -9.66 -10.92 -21.14
N LEU A 535 -8.72 -10.80 -20.19
CA LEU A 535 -7.49 -11.59 -20.21
C LEU A 535 -7.80 -13.09 -20.07
N ARG A 536 -8.78 -13.46 -19.25
CA ARG A 536 -9.23 -14.86 -19.10
C ARG A 536 -9.85 -15.39 -20.40
N GLU A 537 -10.76 -14.62 -21.00
CA GLU A 537 -11.42 -15.00 -22.25
C GLU A 537 -10.40 -15.24 -23.37
N GLU A 538 -9.40 -14.38 -23.46
CA GLU A 538 -8.31 -14.51 -24.43
C GLU A 538 -7.43 -15.74 -24.15
N LEU A 539 -7.09 -16.00 -22.88
CA LEU A 539 -6.35 -17.19 -22.44
C LEU A 539 -7.09 -18.50 -22.78
N THR A 540 -8.42 -18.49 -22.75
CA THR A 540 -9.25 -19.65 -23.11
C THR A 540 -9.41 -19.81 -24.62
N SER A 541 -9.44 -18.71 -25.38
CA SER A 541 -9.74 -18.70 -26.82
C SER A 541 -8.50 -18.96 -27.68
N ASN A 542 -7.34 -18.39 -27.32
CA ASN A 542 -6.09 -18.65 -28.02
C ASN A 542 -5.40 -19.88 -27.45
N ARG A 543 -5.46 -21.01 -28.17
CA ARG A 543 -4.56 -22.15 -27.91
C ARG A 543 -3.21 -21.85 -28.56
N PRO A 544 -2.13 -21.56 -27.80
CA PRO A 544 -0.82 -21.46 -28.42
C PRO A 544 -0.34 -22.84 -28.88
N ASP A 545 0.51 -22.79 -29.91
CA ASP A 545 0.97 -23.90 -30.73
C ASP A 545 1.69 -25.01 -29.95
N GLN A 546 1.75 -26.19 -30.58
CA GLN A 546 1.90 -27.57 -30.05
C GLN A 546 3.16 -27.91 -29.22
N SER A 547 3.95 -26.95 -28.73
CA SER A 547 5.25 -27.19 -28.05
C SER A 547 5.20 -27.23 -26.52
N ALA A 548 4.13 -26.76 -25.88
CA ALA A 548 3.95 -26.87 -24.44
C ALA A 548 3.21 -28.17 -24.08
N ARG A 549 3.74 -28.96 -23.14
CA ARG A 549 3.08 -30.15 -22.56
C ARG A 549 1.59 -29.86 -22.35
N ARG A 550 0.71 -30.66 -22.96
CA ARG A 550 -0.75 -30.47 -22.86
C ARG A 550 -1.14 -30.43 -21.39
N LEU A 551 -1.61 -29.26 -20.92
CA LEU A 551 -2.36 -29.18 -19.68
C LEU A 551 -3.61 -30.08 -19.82
N PRO A 552 -4.07 -30.72 -18.73
CA PRO A 552 -5.30 -31.50 -18.76
C PRO A 552 -6.46 -30.68 -19.34
N ALA A 553 -7.32 -31.32 -20.13
CA ALA A 553 -8.50 -30.65 -20.67
C ALA A 553 -9.37 -30.10 -19.51
N GLY A 554 -9.82 -28.84 -19.62
CA GLY A 554 -10.65 -28.17 -18.61
C GLY A 554 -9.90 -27.33 -17.55
N THR A 555 -8.56 -27.40 -17.45
CA THR A 555 -7.81 -26.65 -16.41
C THR A 555 -7.91 -25.12 -16.56
N LEU A 556 -7.95 -24.61 -17.79
CA LEU A 556 -8.11 -23.17 -18.07
C LEU A 556 -9.57 -22.70 -17.91
N GLU A 557 -10.54 -23.60 -18.14
CA GLU A 557 -11.96 -23.31 -17.93
C GLU A 557 -12.30 -23.21 -16.43
N SER A 558 -11.51 -23.86 -15.57
CA SER A 558 -11.58 -23.75 -14.11
C SER A 558 -10.77 -22.59 -13.49
N LEU A 559 -10.17 -21.72 -14.30
CA LEU A 559 -9.31 -20.64 -13.81
C LEU A 559 -10.13 -19.57 -13.08
N THR A 560 -9.83 -19.37 -11.79
CA THR A 560 -10.48 -18.31 -10.99
C THR A 560 -9.82 -16.94 -11.21
N ASP A 561 -10.60 -15.87 -11.09
CA ASP A 561 -10.09 -14.48 -11.20
C ASP A 561 -8.99 -14.19 -10.17
N ALA A 562 -9.11 -14.79 -8.97
CA ALA A 562 -8.12 -14.67 -7.91
C ALA A 562 -6.76 -15.29 -8.28
N GLN A 563 -6.76 -16.44 -8.97
CA GLN A 563 -5.53 -17.07 -9.49
C GLN A 563 -4.89 -16.21 -10.58
N LEU A 564 -5.70 -15.74 -11.54
CA LEU A 564 -5.21 -14.89 -12.62
C LEU A 564 -4.62 -13.58 -12.10
N LEU A 565 -5.34 -12.87 -11.24
CA LEU A 565 -4.87 -11.63 -10.61
C LEU A 565 -3.59 -11.84 -9.81
N THR A 566 -3.47 -12.96 -9.09
CA THR A 566 -2.26 -13.25 -8.32
C THR A 566 -1.07 -13.52 -9.23
N ALA A 567 -1.26 -14.26 -10.33
CA ALA A 567 -0.24 -14.47 -11.34
C ALA A 567 0.20 -13.14 -11.97
N VAL A 568 -0.75 -12.30 -12.36
CA VAL A 568 -0.49 -10.97 -12.93
C VAL A 568 0.23 -10.08 -11.92
N ARG A 569 -0.11 -10.13 -10.63
CA ARG A 569 0.59 -9.37 -9.57
C ARG A 569 2.04 -9.84 -9.38
N HIS A 570 2.30 -11.14 -9.40
CA HIS A 570 3.67 -11.65 -9.38
C HIS A 570 4.44 -11.21 -10.62
N LEU A 571 3.84 -11.30 -11.81
CA LEU A 571 4.44 -10.78 -13.05
C LEU A 571 4.69 -9.27 -13.00
N SER A 572 3.79 -8.51 -12.37
CA SER A 572 3.94 -7.07 -12.15
C SER A 572 5.09 -6.74 -11.22
N SER A 573 5.26 -7.50 -10.13
CA SER A 573 6.40 -7.36 -9.23
C SER A 573 7.75 -7.69 -9.88
N GLN A 574 7.74 -8.59 -10.87
CA GLN A 574 8.90 -8.91 -11.71
C GLN A 574 9.09 -7.91 -12.87
N GLY A 575 8.15 -6.97 -13.04
CA GLY A 575 8.19 -5.91 -14.05
C GLY A 575 7.74 -6.33 -15.45
N PHE A 576 7.16 -7.52 -15.62
CA PHE A 576 6.68 -8.01 -16.91
C PHE A 576 5.40 -7.30 -17.39
N VAL A 577 4.52 -6.95 -16.43
CA VAL A 577 3.26 -6.24 -16.66
C VAL A 577 3.12 -5.12 -15.64
N ARG A 578 2.14 -4.23 -15.82
CA ARG A 578 1.84 -3.16 -14.87
C ARG A 578 0.36 -3.15 -14.58
N LEU A 579 0.01 -3.07 -13.30
CA LEU A 579 -1.36 -2.82 -12.89
C LEU A 579 -1.59 -1.30 -12.87
N LEU A 580 -2.50 -0.85 -13.72
CA LEU A 580 -2.95 0.53 -13.81
C LEU A 580 -4.17 0.69 -12.91
N MET A 581 -4.08 1.61 -11.96
CA MET A 581 -5.26 2.11 -11.27
C MET A 581 -5.83 3.26 -12.09
N LEU A 582 -7.06 3.09 -12.56
CA LEU A 582 -7.81 4.14 -13.22
C LEU A 582 -8.46 5.03 -12.17
N SER A 583 -8.81 6.25 -12.55
CA SER A 583 -9.47 7.15 -11.60
C SER A 583 -10.95 6.81 -11.33
N THR A 584 -11.51 5.78 -11.97
CA THR A 584 -12.80 5.19 -11.58
C THR A 584 -12.66 4.23 -10.40
N GLY A 585 -11.43 3.90 -9.97
CA GLY A 585 -11.12 2.86 -8.98
C GLY A 585 -10.86 1.48 -9.60
N ASP A 586 -11.05 1.35 -10.92
CA ASP A 586 -10.84 0.12 -11.65
C ASP A 586 -9.34 -0.22 -11.81
N GLU A 587 -8.98 -1.49 -11.57
CA GLU A 587 -7.66 -2.03 -11.87
C GLU A 587 -7.66 -2.61 -13.30
N ARG A 588 -6.68 -2.20 -14.12
CA ARG A 588 -6.45 -2.74 -15.48
C ARG A 588 -5.02 -3.24 -15.62
N ILE A 589 -4.83 -4.22 -16.50
CA ILE A 589 -3.56 -4.89 -16.75
C ILE A 589 -2.95 -4.30 -18.02
N LEU A 590 -1.85 -3.57 -17.87
CA LEU A 590 -1.02 -3.09 -18.98
C LEU A 590 0.07 -4.12 -19.26
N LEU A 591 0.03 -4.72 -20.46
CA LEU A 591 1.02 -5.72 -20.89
C LEU A 591 2.36 -5.11 -21.31
N VAL A 592 2.41 -3.80 -21.55
CA VAL A 592 3.58 -3.07 -22.04
C VAL A 592 3.95 -1.95 -21.04
N PRO A 593 4.53 -2.27 -19.87
CA PRO A 593 4.85 -1.30 -18.82
C PRO A 593 5.75 -0.16 -19.29
N GLU A 594 6.67 -0.44 -20.20
CA GLU A 594 7.54 0.54 -20.82
C GLU A 594 6.76 1.68 -21.48
N LEU A 595 5.56 1.42 -22.03
CA LEU A 595 4.75 2.47 -22.64
C LEU A 595 4.28 3.51 -21.62
N LEU A 596 3.93 3.07 -20.41
CA LEU A 596 3.56 3.96 -19.30
C LEU A 596 4.74 4.85 -18.91
N ASN A 597 5.92 4.25 -18.73
CA ASN A 597 7.11 5.00 -18.32
C ASN A 597 7.55 6.01 -19.39
N ASN A 598 7.47 5.63 -20.66
CA ASN A 598 7.85 6.49 -21.77
C ASN A 598 6.85 7.65 -21.90
N LEU A 599 5.54 7.36 -21.87
CA LEU A 599 4.49 8.37 -21.87
C LEU A 599 4.62 9.34 -20.69
N ALA A 600 4.82 8.83 -19.47
CA ALA A 600 5.02 9.64 -18.29
C ALA A 600 6.20 10.61 -18.48
N SER A 601 7.29 10.11 -19.04
CA SER A 601 8.48 10.95 -19.28
C SER A 601 8.24 12.00 -20.36
N SER A 602 7.50 11.65 -21.43
CA SER A 602 7.08 12.60 -22.47
C SER A 602 6.18 13.71 -21.91
N ILE A 603 5.25 13.38 -21.00
CA ILE A 603 4.41 14.37 -20.30
C ILE A 603 5.26 15.31 -19.44
N VAL A 604 6.24 14.78 -18.70
CA VAL A 604 7.17 15.57 -17.87
C VAL A 604 8.01 16.52 -18.73
N LEU A 605 8.48 16.08 -19.89
CA LEU A 605 9.22 16.92 -20.83
C LEU A 605 8.35 18.05 -21.39
N GLU A 606 7.10 17.79 -21.73
CA GLU A 606 6.15 18.82 -22.15
C GLU A 606 5.83 19.80 -21.01
N ALA A 607 5.72 19.33 -19.78
CA ALA A 607 5.57 20.19 -18.60
C ALA A 607 6.77 21.13 -18.42
N ARG A 608 8.00 20.64 -18.65
CA ARG A 608 9.23 21.44 -18.61
C ARG A 608 9.28 22.48 -19.73
N ARG A 609 8.73 22.18 -20.91
CA ARG A 609 8.66 23.08 -22.07
C ARG A 609 7.57 24.15 -21.95
N ASN A 610 6.79 24.15 -20.87
CA ASN A 610 5.74 25.14 -20.64
C ASN A 610 6.30 26.56 -20.76
N SER A 611 5.75 27.33 -21.71
CA SER A 611 6.25 28.66 -22.11
C SER A 611 6.25 29.69 -20.98
N ARG A 612 5.46 29.47 -19.93
CA ARG A 612 5.37 30.34 -18.75
C ARG A 612 6.28 29.89 -17.60
N GLY A 613 7.08 28.84 -17.79
CA GLY A 613 7.96 28.31 -16.74
C GLY A 613 7.19 27.70 -15.57
N LEU A 614 5.93 27.28 -15.77
CA LEU A 614 5.08 26.75 -14.71
C LEU A 614 5.36 25.28 -14.38
N GLY A 615 6.18 24.59 -15.17
CA GLY A 615 6.40 23.16 -14.99
C GLY A 615 5.10 22.36 -15.05
N ALA A 616 4.14 22.75 -15.91
CA ALA A 616 2.77 22.26 -15.87
C ALA A 616 2.23 21.90 -17.26
N VAL A 617 1.28 20.96 -17.29
CA VAL A 617 0.51 20.56 -18.48
C VAL A 617 -0.98 20.67 -18.18
N GLU A 618 -1.77 20.95 -19.21
CA GLU A 618 -3.23 21.05 -19.07
C GLU A 618 -3.86 19.65 -19.16
N GLU A 619 -4.64 19.30 -18.14
CA GLU A 619 -5.18 17.95 -17.97
C GLU A 619 -6.28 17.63 -18.99
N SER A 620 -7.21 18.55 -19.22
CA SER A 620 -8.24 18.44 -20.28
C SER A 620 -7.59 18.18 -21.63
N ARG A 621 -6.53 18.93 -21.94
CA ARG A 621 -5.77 18.79 -23.18
C ARG A 621 -4.98 17.48 -23.29
N LEU A 622 -4.55 16.89 -22.19
CA LEU A 622 -3.96 15.54 -22.17
C LEU A 622 -5.03 14.50 -22.49
N LEU A 623 -6.20 14.57 -21.83
CA LEU A 623 -7.29 13.62 -21.99
C LEU A 623 -7.96 13.70 -23.38
N ASP A 624 -8.12 14.91 -23.93
CA ASP A 624 -8.63 15.16 -25.28
C ASP A 624 -7.58 14.90 -26.38
N ASN A 625 -6.41 14.39 -26.00
CA ASN A 625 -5.32 14.03 -26.91
C ASN A 625 -4.86 15.19 -27.82
N SER A 626 -4.90 16.42 -27.29
CA SER A 626 -4.41 17.60 -28.02
C SER A 626 -2.88 17.68 -28.06
N TYR A 627 -2.20 16.99 -27.14
CA TYR A 627 -0.76 16.76 -27.17
C TYR A 627 -0.44 15.55 -28.04
N ARG A 628 0.48 15.70 -29.00
CA ARG A 628 0.92 14.59 -29.85
C ARG A 628 2.07 13.83 -29.17
N PHE A 629 1.75 12.68 -28.61
CA PHE A 629 2.73 11.72 -28.09
C PHE A 629 2.85 10.52 -29.03
N ARG A 630 4.08 10.17 -29.42
CA ARG A 630 4.38 9.06 -30.34
C ARG A 630 3.91 7.71 -29.77
N GLU A 631 4.00 7.59 -28.45
CA GLU A 631 3.59 6.41 -27.67
C GLU A 631 2.10 6.08 -27.84
N LEU A 632 1.27 7.07 -28.17
CA LEU A 632 -0.19 6.92 -28.30
C LEU A 632 -0.65 6.67 -29.75
N GLU A 633 0.22 6.86 -30.75
CA GLU A 633 -0.13 6.77 -32.18
C GLU A 633 -0.48 5.34 -32.61
N VAL A 634 0.10 4.34 -31.95
CA VAL A 634 -0.05 2.91 -32.30
C VAL A 634 -1.25 2.26 -31.61
N LEU A 635 -1.89 2.95 -30.66
CA LEU A 635 -2.96 2.40 -29.80
C LEU A 635 -4.37 2.64 -30.35
N SER A 636 -5.32 1.80 -29.94
CA SER A 636 -6.75 2.10 -30.08
C SER A 636 -7.17 3.33 -29.27
N GLU A 637 -8.29 3.96 -29.63
CA GLU A 637 -8.82 5.11 -28.88
C GLU A 637 -9.17 4.74 -27.43
N SER A 638 -9.69 3.52 -27.19
CA SER A 638 -9.98 3.01 -25.85
C SER A 638 -8.72 2.92 -24.99
N ASP A 639 -7.66 2.28 -25.49
CA ASP A 639 -6.44 2.03 -24.73
C ASP A 639 -5.67 3.32 -24.49
N ARG A 640 -5.75 4.27 -25.44
CA ARG A 640 -5.20 5.61 -25.28
C ARG A 640 -5.81 6.33 -24.08
N ALA A 641 -7.14 6.35 -23.97
CA ALA A 641 -7.83 7.01 -22.87
C ALA A 641 -7.49 6.34 -21.52
N LEU A 642 -7.49 5.01 -21.47
CA LEU A 642 -7.16 4.25 -20.26
C LEU A 642 -5.70 4.45 -19.84
N LEU A 643 -4.76 4.50 -20.78
CA LEU A 643 -3.34 4.70 -20.49
C LEU A 643 -3.07 6.12 -19.97
N LEU A 644 -3.65 7.15 -20.60
CA LEU A 644 -3.50 8.54 -20.14
C LEU A 644 -4.05 8.72 -18.73
N ASP A 645 -5.26 8.21 -18.48
CA ASP A 645 -5.88 8.25 -17.17
C ASP A 645 -5.07 7.50 -16.09
N GLY A 646 -4.61 6.28 -16.40
CA GLY A 646 -3.74 5.52 -15.52
C GLY A 646 -2.40 6.23 -15.24
N THR A 647 -1.87 6.96 -16.22
CA THR A 647 -0.64 7.76 -16.06
C THR A 647 -0.85 8.94 -15.13
N ILE A 648 -1.93 9.71 -15.32
CA ILE A 648 -2.30 10.84 -14.46
C ILE A 648 -2.54 10.35 -13.03
N THR A 649 -3.31 9.27 -12.87
CA THR A 649 -3.57 8.64 -11.57
C THR A 649 -2.27 8.19 -10.90
N ALA A 650 -1.34 7.61 -11.65
CA ALA A 650 -0.03 7.23 -11.14
C ALA A 650 0.82 8.43 -10.70
N PHE A 651 0.82 9.55 -11.43
CA PHE A 651 1.55 10.75 -11.02
C PHE A 651 1.03 11.33 -9.70
N LEU A 652 -0.29 11.35 -9.52
CA LEU A 652 -0.95 11.87 -8.32
C LEU A 652 -0.71 10.95 -7.12
N ALA A 653 -0.94 9.64 -7.29
CA ALA A 653 -0.72 8.64 -6.25
C ALA A 653 0.73 8.61 -5.74
N ASN A 654 1.70 8.86 -6.63
CA ASN A 654 3.13 8.93 -6.26
C ASN A 654 3.60 10.34 -5.88
N ARG A 655 2.69 11.32 -5.78
CA ARG A 655 2.98 12.73 -5.41
C ARG A 655 4.05 13.39 -6.30
N LEU A 656 4.11 13.00 -7.58
CA LEU A 656 5.03 13.55 -8.58
C LEU A 656 4.49 14.85 -9.18
N SER A 657 3.17 15.02 -9.19
CA SER A 657 2.49 16.22 -9.64
C SER A 657 1.27 16.52 -8.78
N TYR A 658 0.80 17.76 -8.82
CA TYR A 658 -0.38 18.23 -8.10
C TYR A 658 -1.36 18.88 -9.05
N ARG A 659 -2.66 18.74 -8.78
CA ARG A 659 -3.70 19.48 -9.49
C ARG A 659 -3.79 20.87 -8.89
N CYS A 660 -3.59 21.90 -9.70
CA CYS A 660 -3.80 23.27 -9.26
C CYS A 660 -5.16 23.76 -9.73
N PHE A 661 -6.02 24.12 -8.76
CA PHE A 661 -7.27 24.85 -8.97
C PHE A 661 -7.00 26.28 -8.50
N ARG A 662 -6.82 27.23 -9.42
CA ARG A 662 -6.64 28.65 -9.06
C ARG A 662 -7.72 29.47 -9.74
N GLU A 663 -8.50 30.21 -8.94
CA GLU A 663 -9.56 31.13 -9.39
C GLU A 663 -9.09 32.09 -10.51
N ALA A 664 -7.80 32.44 -10.54
CA ALA A 664 -7.25 33.39 -11.50
C ALA A 664 -7.11 32.85 -12.94
N TRP A 665 -7.15 31.54 -13.16
CA TRP A 665 -6.83 30.92 -14.47
C TRP A 665 -8.04 30.24 -15.14
N GLY A 666 -9.26 30.65 -14.76
CA GLY A 666 -10.50 30.10 -15.32
C GLY A 666 -10.67 28.60 -15.08
N ASP A 667 -11.52 27.95 -15.87
CA ASP A 667 -11.90 26.52 -15.79
C ASP A 667 -10.76 25.52 -16.12
N MET A 668 -9.51 25.99 -16.29
CA MET A 668 -8.38 25.16 -16.73
C MET A 668 -7.80 24.34 -15.57
N ARG A 669 -7.88 23.01 -15.69
CA ARG A 669 -7.24 22.05 -14.76
C ARG A 669 -5.79 21.81 -15.17
N LEU A 670 -4.83 22.18 -14.32
CA LEU A 670 -3.41 21.99 -14.58
C LEU A 670 -2.81 20.91 -13.70
N LEU A 671 -2.02 20.02 -14.33
CA LEU A 671 -1.12 19.09 -13.67
C LEU A 671 0.25 19.77 -13.53
N VAL A 672 0.58 20.19 -12.31
CA VAL A 672 1.79 20.95 -11.99
C VAL A 672 2.85 20.03 -11.39
N PHE A 673 4.06 20.07 -11.96
CA PHE A 673 5.25 19.38 -11.47
C PHE A 673 6.17 20.40 -10.79
N PRO A 674 6.19 20.50 -9.45
CA PRO A 674 6.84 21.63 -8.79
C PRO A 674 8.35 21.68 -9.00
N ASP A 675 8.99 20.52 -9.16
CA ASP A 675 10.43 20.43 -9.44
C ASP A 675 10.81 21.03 -10.81
N LEU A 676 9.83 21.26 -11.70
CA LEU A 676 10.00 21.81 -13.05
C LEU A 676 9.58 23.30 -13.17
N MET A 677 9.13 23.94 -12.08
CA MET A 677 8.80 25.36 -12.09
C MET A 677 10.07 26.22 -12.26
N ASN A 678 10.07 27.09 -13.26
CA ASN A 678 11.13 28.05 -13.63
C ASN A 678 10.66 29.52 -13.50
N LEU A 679 9.69 29.80 -12.61
CA LEU A 679 9.27 31.18 -12.31
C LEU A 679 10.35 31.87 -11.46
N LYS A 680 10.93 32.97 -11.97
CA LYS A 680 11.81 33.84 -11.18
C LYS A 680 11.00 34.68 -10.17
N LYS A 681 11.57 34.80 -8.97
CA LYS A 681 11.14 35.55 -7.77
C LYS A 681 10.36 36.85 -8.10
N PRO A 682 9.19 37.11 -7.49
CA PRO A 682 8.80 38.48 -7.18
C PRO A 682 9.58 38.93 -5.95
N GLU A 683 10.37 40.00 -6.07
CA GLU A 683 11.09 40.61 -4.96
C GLU A 683 10.11 41.08 -3.88
N ARG A 684 9.96 40.30 -2.81
CA ARG A 684 9.58 40.82 -1.50
C ARG A 684 10.84 40.88 -0.65
N ASP A 685 11.65 41.92 -0.84
CA ASP A 685 12.83 42.19 -0.02
C ASP A 685 12.50 42.88 1.32
N ASP A 686 11.21 43.15 1.59
CA ASP A 686 10.77 43.95 2.75
C ASP A 686 10.30 43.12 3.97
N LEU A 687 10.38 41.78 3.95
CA LEU A 687 9.95 40.94 5.08
C LEU A 687 11.13 40.62 6.02
N VAL A 688 11.12 41.23 7.21
CA VAL A 688 12.06 40.90 8.30
C VAL A 688 11.80 39.46 8.75
N THR A 689 12.74 38.55 8.48
CA THR A 689 12.66 37.14 8.87
C THR A 689 13.86 36.73 9.70
N GLU A 690 13.63 35.90 10.72
CA GLU A 690 14.65 35.17 11.44
C GLU A 690 14.81 33.79 10.80
N ASP A 691 16.05 33.39 10.63
CA ASP A 691 16.34 32.08 10.08
C ASP A 691 16.27 30.98 11.16
N GLY A 692 15.54 29.90 10.86
CA GLY A 692 15.44 28.67 11.65
C GLY A 692 16.54 27.64 11.37
N PRO A 693 16.34 26.36 11.77
CA PRO A 693 17.29 25.28 11.51
C PRO A 693 17.40 24.94 10.03
N LEU A 694 18.57 24.43 9.67
CA LEU A 694 18.96 24.04 8.32
C LEU A 694 19.09 22.52 8.23
N TYR A 695 18.61 21.95 7.14
CA TYR A 695 18.67 20.51 6.87
C TYR A 695 19.47 20.27 5.61
N VAL A 696 20.63 19.63 5.75
CA VAL A 696 21.43 19.14 4.60
C VAL A 696 20.96 17.74 4.27
N LEU A 697 20.50 17.56 3.03
CA LEU A 697 19.94 16.31 2.54
C LEU A 697 20.90 15.67 1.53
N THR A 698 21.20 14.39 1.73
CA THR A 698 22.01 13.58 0.80
C THR A 698 21.26 12.29 0.43
N GLY A 699 21.31 11.90 -0.85
CA GLY A 699 20.55 10.77 -1.41
C GLY A 699 19.40 11.20 -2.35
N SER A 700 18.27 10.48 -2.32
CA SER A 700 17.09 10.75 -3.17
C SER A 700 16.31 11.99 -2.70
N THR A 701 16.88 13.16 -2.94
CA THR A 701 16.36 14.45 -2.45
C THR A 701 15.29 15.08 -3.37
N GLU A 702 14.98 14.45 -4.50
CA GLU A 702 14.01 14.90 -5.49
C GLU A 702 12.58 14.91 -4.94
N ASN A 703 11.78 15.89 -5.35
CA ASN A 703 10.42 16.15 -4.86
C ASN A 703 10.30 16.36 -3.33
N THR A 704 11.40 16.39 -2.57
CA THR A 704 11.34 16.55 -1.10
C THR A 704 10.80 17.92 -0.72
N PHE A 705 11.25 18.97 -1.39
CA PHE A 705 10.70 20.31 -1.19
C PHE A 705 9.25 20.41 -1.67
N ALA A 706 8.94 19.92 -2.87
CA ALA A 706 7.58 19.90 -3.41
C ALA A 706 6.57 19.22 -2.47
N SER A 707 6.90 18.03 -2.00
CA SER A 707 6.05 17.27 -1.07
C SER A 707 5.95 17.92 0.30
N LEU A 708 7.03 18.53 0.79
CA LEU A 708 7.03 19.24 2.06
C LEU A 708 6.14 20.49 1.99
N VAL A 709 6.22 21.24 0.90
CA VAL A 709 5.38 22.42 0.67
C VAL A 709 3.90 22.04 0.63
N VAL A 710 3.56 20.92 0.00
CA VAL A 710 2.17 20.44 -0.06
C VAL A 710 1.67 19.95 1.29
N LEU A 711 2.45 19.11 1.98
CA LEU A 711 2.05 18.60 3.30
C LEU A 711 1.87 19.73 4.31
N LEU A 712 2.78 20.70 4.35
CA LEU A 712 2.63 21.88 5.21
C LEU A 712 1.39 22.69 4.84
N GLY A 713 1.09 22.87 3.55
CA GLY A 713 -0.09 23.60 3.09
C GLY A 713 -1.42 22.88 3.28
N TYR A 714 -1.41 21.59 3.67
CA TYR A 714 -2.60 20.78 3.94
C TYR A 714 -2.88 20.60 5.44
N THR A 715 -2.07 21.23 6.29
CA THR A 715 -2.35 21.33 7.74
C THR A 715 -3.44 22.34 8.01
N ASN A 716 -4.03 22.29 9.21
CA ASN A 716 -5.01 23.31 9.62
C ASN A 716 -4.33 24.61 10.06
N LEU A 717 -3.07 24.53 10.50
CA LEU A 717 -2.34 25.65 11.09
C LEU A 717 -1.63 26.56 10.07
N PHE A 718 -1.28 26.04 8.89
CA PHE A 718 -0.44 26.74 7.92
C PHE A 718 -1.15 26.91 6.58
N LEU A 719 -1.56 28.14 6.28
CA LEU A 719 -2.12 28.50 4.98
C LEU A 719 -1.01 28.93 4.03
N ARG A 720 -0.86 28.24 2.91
CA ARG A 720 0.13 28.59 1.89
C ARG A 720 -0.27 29.90 1.19
N THR A 721 0.56 30.92 1.28
CA THR A 721 0.29 32.25 0.70
C THR A 721 0.99 32.49 -0.62
N ASP A 722 2.25 32.05 -0.73
CA ASP A 722 3.05 32.27 -1.93
C ASP A 722 4.09 31.15 -2.13
N GLN A 723 4.47 30.91 -3.38
CA GLN A 723 5.43 29.87 -3.75
C GLN A 723 6.22 30.27 -5.01
N ALA A 724 7.55 30.16 -4.90
CA ALA A 724 8.52 30.26 -6.00
C ALA A 724 9.28 28.92 -6.16
N GLN A 725 10.18 28.84 -7.15
CA GLN A 725 10.94 27.62 -7.48
C GLN A 725 11.68 26.99 -6.29
N ASP A 726 12.22 27.84 -5.41
CA ASP A 726 13.05 27.43 -4.28
C ASP A 726 12.57 28.01 -2.94
N VAL A 727 11.38 28.62 -2.87
CA VAL A 727 10.84 29.19 -1.60
C VAL A 727 9.32 28.99 -1.55
N ALA A 728 8.80 28.63 -0.39
CA ALA A 728 7.37 28.64 -0.09
C ALA A 728 7.09 29.37 1.22
N TRP A 729 6.02 30.16 1.24
CA TRP A 729 5.55 30.92 2.38
C TRP A 729 4.19 30.43 2.88
N PHE A 730 4.05 30.44 4.19
CA PHE A 730 2.88 30.00 4.93
C PHE A 730 2.53 31.08 5.97
N THR A 731 1.24 31.26 6.22
CA THR A 731 0.73 32.13 7.28
C THR A 731 -0.12 31.32 8.25
N THR A 732 -0.05 31.66 9.53
CA THR A 732 -0.95 31.12 10.55
C THR A 732 -2.22 31.97 10.71
N ASP A 733 -3.16 31.54 11.55
CA ASP A 733 -4.40 32.26 11.86
C ASP A 733 -4.19 33.67 12.44
N HIS A 734 -3.00 33.94 12.99
CA HIS A 734 -2.60 35.24 13.52
C HIS A 734 -1.80 36.08 12.51
N ASN A 735 -1.76 35.69 11.22
CA ASN A 735 -0.98 36.32 10.16
C ASN A 735 0.55 36.26 10.37
N ASP A 736 1.06 35.40 11.27
CA ASP A 736 2.49 35.19 11.40
C ASP A 736 3.05 34.39 10.22
N LEU A 737 4.23 34.77 9.73
CA LEU A 737 4.83 34.19 8.53
C LEU A 737 5.83 33.06 8.89
N CYS A 738 5.71 31.93 8.20
CA CYS A 738 6.66 30.83 8.19
C CYS A 738 7.04 30.49 6.74
N GLY A 739 8.25 30.01 6.49
CA GLY A 739 8.68 29.67 5.14
C GLY A 739 9.72 28.58 5.10
N VAL A 740 9.85 27.97 3.93
CA VAL A 740 10.88 26.98 3.62
C VAL A 740 11.57 27.41 2.35
N ARG A 741 12.90 27.46 2.37
CA ARG A 741 13.74 27.76 1.22
C ARG A 741 14.66 26.60 0.90
N GLN A 742 14.68 26.18 -0.36
CA GLN A 742 15.61 25.22 -0.89
C GLN A 742 16.84 25.92 -1.49
N VAL A 743 18.01 25.35 -1.33
CA VAL A 743 19.23 25.69 -2.07
C VAL A 743 19.72 24.44 -2.78
N ARG A 744 19.93 24.54 -4.10
CA ARG A 744 20.37 23.45 -4.97
C ARG A 744 21.88 23.53 -5.17
N ASP A 745 22.61 22.46 -4.83
CA ASP A 745 23.99 22.19 -5.25
C ASP A 745 24.01 20.88 -6.08
N ASP A 746 25.04 20.67 -6.89
CA ASP A 746 25.16 19.52 -7.83
C ASP A 746 25.08 18.13 -7.15
N THR A 747 25.31 18.04 -5.84
CA THR A 747 25.37 16.77 -5.09
C THR A 747 24.51 16.73 -3.81
N GLU A 748 24.04 17.88 -3.32
CA GLU A 748 23.34 18.00 -2.03
C GLU A 748 22.19 19.00 -2.14
N ARG A 749 21.07 18.75 -1.46
CA ARG A 749 19.98 19.73 -1.33
C ARG A 749 19.92 20.25 0.10
N THR A 750 19.83 21.56 0.24
CA THR A 750 19.75 22.19 1.57
C THR A 750 18.38 22.84 1.75
N LEU A 751 17.68 22.54 2.83
CA LEU A 751 16.44 23.20 3.22
C LEU A 751 16.69 24.15 4.38
N VAL A 752 16.13 25.36 4.30
CA VAL A 752 16.27 26.43 5.29
C VAL A 752 14.88 26.85 5.74
N LEU A 753 14.61 26.81 7.03
CA LEU A 753 13.37 27.33 7.59
C LEU A 753 13.49 28.83 7.86
N LEU A 754 12.43 29.58 7.57
CA LEU A 754 12.33 31.03 7.71
C LEU A 754 11.14 31.34 8.62
N PHE A 755 11.30 32.22 9.60
CA PHE A 755 10.26 32.55 10.58
C PHE A 755 10.13 34.05 10.78
N SER A 756 8.92 34.55 11.04
CA SER A 756 8.71 35.91 11.54
C SER A 756 9.23 36.05 12.99
N PRO A 757 9.83 37.20 13.38
CA PRO A 757 10.19 37.49 14.77
C PRO A 757 9.01 37.37 15.76
N THR A 758 7.78 37.58 15.30
CA THR A 758 6.55 37.54 16.11
C THR A 758 6.02 36.13 16.38
N LEU A 759 6.52 35.12 15.65
CA LEU A 759 5.98 33.77 15.67
C LEU A 759 6.30 33.04 17.00
N GLY A 760 5.26 32.56 17.69
CA GLY A 760 5.38 31.86 18.97
C GLY A 760 6.21 30.56 18.91
N ALA A 761 6.89 30.25 20.02
CA ALA A 761 7.82 29.10 20.11
C ALA A 761 7.15 27.73 19.89
N GLN A 762 5.90 27.57 20.30
CA GLN A 762 5.14 26.32 20.10
C GLN A 762 4.83 26.07 18.63
N VAL A 763 4.39 27.09 17.90
CA VAL A 763 4.10 27.01 16.46
C VAL A 763 5.38 26.75 15.65
N ARG A 764 6.50 27.39 16.04
CA ARG A 764 7.84 27.08 15.49
C ARG A 764 8.18 25.60 15.66
N ALA A 765 7.98 25.05 16.85
CA ALA A 765 8.27 23.63 17.14
C ALA A 765 7.39 22.67 16.33
N VAL A 766 6.11 22.99 16.12
CA VAL A 766 5.20 22.20 15.28
C VAL A 766 5.65 22.25 13.80
N PHE A 767 5.97 23.43 13.28
CA PHE A 767 6.45 23.59 11.89
C PHE A 767 7.77 22.84 11.65
N GLU A 768 8.73 22.96 12.57
CA GLU A 768 9.98 22.18 12.54
C GLU A 768 9.71 20.68 12.60
N GLY A 769 8.86 20.24 13.53
CA GLY A 769 8.54 18.83 13.71
C GLY A 769 7.85 18.18 12.51
N LEU A 770 6.97 18.90 11.82
CA LEU A 770 6.35 18.43 10.58
C LEU A 770 7.39 18.27 9.45
N VAL A 771 8.31 19.23 9.31
CA VAL A 771 9.42 19.14 8.36
C VAL A 771 10.27 17.89 8.66
N GLU A 772 10.66 17.69 9.92
CA GLU A 772 11.47 16.54 10.32
C GLU A 772 10.74 15.21 10.12
N GLN A 773 9.44 15.14 10.42
CA GLN A 773 8.61 13.95 10.19
C GLN A 773 8.52 13.57 8.70
N VAL A 774 8.43 14.56 7.81
CA VAL A 774 8.44 14.32 6.35
C VAL A 774 9.81 13.81 5.90
N LEU A 775 10.89 14.39 6.42
CA LEU A 775 12.25 13.99 6.09
C LEU A 775 12.58 12.59 6.62
N SER A 776 12.11 12.23 7.82
CA SER A 776 12.37 10.92 8.45
C SER A 776 11.62 9.77 7.77
N ARG A 777 10.49 10.04 7.13
CA ARG A 777 9.72 9.05 6.35
C ARG A 777 10.34 8.72 5.00
N ARG A 778 11.35 9.48 4.56
CA ARG A 778 12.02 9.28 3.27
C ARG A 778 13.38 8.61 3.44
N SER A 779 13.81 7.90 2.39
CA SER A 779 15.14 7.26 2.32
C SER A 779 16.25 8.29 2.02
N VAL A 780 16.38 9.32 2.87
CA VAL A 780 17.33 10.42 2.69
C VAL A 780 18.16 10.57 3.96
N ASN A 781 19.46 10.77 3.83
CA ASN A 781 20.32 11.08 4.96
C ASN A 781 20.19 12.58 5.27
N VAL A 782 19.78 12.89 6.49
CA VAL A 782 19.47 14.26 6.95
C VAL A 782 20.49 14.66 8.01
N ARG A 783 21.11 15.83 7.84
CA ARG A 783 21.93 16.48 8.87
C ARG A 783 21.29 17.79 9.28
N ARG A 784 20.97 17.94 10.57
CA ARG A 784 20.38 19.15 11.15
C ARG A 784 21.48 20.07 11.66
N LEU A 785 21.44 21.33 11.24
CA LEU A 785 22.36 22.39 11.68
C LEU A 785 21.55 23.58 12.21
N ARG A 786 21.74 23.93 13.49
CA ARG A 786 21.09 25.10 14.09
C ARG A 786 21.84 26.40 13.77
N PRO A 787 21.17 27.56 13.77
CA PRO A 787 21.84 28.86 13.61
C PRO A 787 22.93 29.04 14.66
N VAL A 788 24.15 29.33 14.22
CA VAL A 788 25.30 29.56 15.11
C VAL A 788 25.48 31.06 15.33
N ARG A 789 25.43 31.48 16.59
CA ARG A 789 25.76 32.85 17.00
C ARG A 789 27.16 32.88 17.60
N CYS A 790 27.89 33.96 17.35
CA CYS A 790 29.20 34.14 17.93
C CYS A 790 29.10 34.19 19.46
N SER A 791 29.88 33.36 20.16
CA SER A 791 29.94 33.34 21.63
C SER A 791 30.43 34.64 22.27
N ARG A 792 31.05 35.54 21.48
CA ARG A 792 31.63 36.79 21.97
C ARG A 792 30.74 38.01 21.74
N CYS A 793 30.15 38.14 20.55
CA CYS A 793 29.36 39.33 20.17
C CYS A 793 27.89 39.03 19.86
N GLY A 794 27.46 37.76 19.87
CA GLY A 794 26.06 37.38 19.61
C GLY A 794 25.63 37.47 18.15
N THR A 795 26.50 37.98 17.27
CA THR A 795 26.27 38.14 15.84
C THR A 795 26.12 36.78 15.17
N PRO A 796 25.07 36.58 14.34
CA PRO A 796 24.92 35.34 13.57
C PRO A 796 26.07 35.24 12.57
N VAL A 797 26.66 34.04 12.46
CA VAL A 797 27.75 33.81 11.52
C VAL A 797 27.19 33.63 10.10
N ASP A 798 27.85 34.20 9.09
CA ASP A 798 27.48 34.01 7.68
C ASP A 798 27.49 32.53 7.29
N ARG A 799 26.37 32.11 6.72
CA ARG A 799 26.01 30.70 6.49
C ARG A 799 26.66 30.15 5.23
N VAL A 800 26.84 30.97 4.21
CA VAL A 800 27.53 30.59 2.97
C VAL A 800 29.00 30.32 3.28
N VAL A 801 29.59 31.17 4.13
CA VAL A 801 30.96 30.98 4.62
C VAL A 801 31.07 29.73 5.50
N MET A 802 30.10 29.50 6.39
CA MET A 802 30.05 28.32 7.26
C MET A 802 30.01 27.00 6.45
N ILE A 803 29.05 26.86 5.53
CA ILE A 803 28.85 25.66 4.71
C ILE A 803 30.06 25.40 3.81
N ARG A 804 30.60 26.45 3.16
CA ARG A 804 31.77 26.34 2.28
C ARG A 804 33.00 25.83 3.04
N ARG A 805 33.21 26.29 4.28
CA ARG A 805 34.35 25.86 5.11
C ARG A 805 34.15 24.46 5.70
N MET A 806 32.92 24.06 6.02
CA MET A 806 32.59 22.69 6.39
C MET A 806 32.87 21.70 5.25
N LYS A 807 32.49 22.05 4.01
CA LYS A 807 32.81 21.23 2.81
C LYS A 807 34.31 21.06 2.58
N LEU A 808 35.12 22.04 3.00
CA LEU A 808 36.58 21.99 2.96
C LEU A 808 37.21 21.26 4.17
N GLY A 809 36.41 20.58 5.00
CA GLY A 809 36.88 19.80 6.15
C GLY A 809 37.43 20.64 7.31
N LYS A 810 37.07 21.92 7.40
CA LYS A 810 37.44 22.77 8.56
C LYS A 810 36.50 22.45 9.74
N VAL A 811 36.88 22.88 10.95
CA VAL A 811 36.13 22.63 12.20
C VAL A 811 35.56 23.91 12.84
N ASN A 812 35.90 25.06 12.29
CA ASN A 812 35.54 26.38 12.80
C ASN A 812 35.36 27.42 11.69
N VAL A 813 34.66 28.49 12.03
CA VAL A 813 34.42 29.68 11.19
C VAL A 813 34.73 30.94 12.00
N PHE A 814 35.31 31.95 11.36
CA PHE A 814 35.62 33.23 12.00
C PHE A 814 34.43 34.17 11.90
N CYS A 815 34.06 34.81 13.01
CA CYS A 815 33.03 35.84 13.03
C CYS A 815 33.53 37.09 12.28
N GLU A 816 32.68 37.63 11.40
CA GLU A 816 33.02 38.80 10.56
C GLU A 816 33.15 40.10 11.36
N GLU A 817 32.40 40.25 12.46
CA GLU A 817 32.43 41.45 13.29
C GLU A 817 33.58 41.47 14.31
N CYS A 818 33.86 40.35 14.97
CA CYS A 818 34.81 40.33 16.10
C CYS A 818 36.02 39.41 15.89
N GLY A 819 36.11 38.73 14.74
CA GLY A 819 37.21 37.82 14.39
C GLY A 819 37.30 36.54 15.24
N ASN A 820 36.35 36.31 16.16
CA ASN A 820 36.38 35.15 17.05
C ASN A 820 36.16 33.84 16.26
N SER A 821 36.94 32.80 16.61
CA SER A 821 36.76 31.46 16.05
C SER A 821 35.58 30.77 16.72
N VAL A 822 34.55 30.47 15.94
CA VAL A 822 33.35 29.76 16.37
C VAL A 822 33.41 28.33 15.86
N ALA A 823 33.38 27.34 16.77
CA ALA A 823 33.35 25.93 16.41
C ALA A 823 31.97 25.54 15.85
N TYR A 824 31.93 24.55 14.95
CA TYR A 824 30.66 24.02 14.46
C TYR A 824 29.93 23.22 15.54
N PRO A 825 28.59 23.32 15.63
CA PRO A 825 27.80 22.47 16.51
C PRO A 825 27.91 20.99 16.06
N PRO A 826 27.88 20.04 17.00
CA PRO A 826 27.84 18.61 16.68
C PRO A 826 26.56 18.24 15.92
N ASP A 827 26.63 17.21 15.07
CA ASP A 827 25.45 16.68 14.37
C ASP A 827 24.43 16.17 15.41
N GLU A 828 23.23 16.75 15.42
CA GLU A 828 22.14 16.36 16.32
C GLU A 828 21.17 15.43 15.57
N PRO A 829 20.83 14.23 16.08
CA PRO A 829 19.83 13.39 15.45
C PRO A 829 18.45 14.07 15.50
N LEU A 830 17.61 13.77 14.50
CA LEU A 830 16.22 14.24 14.48
C LEU A 830 15.52 13.76 15.76
N SER A 831 15.05 14.68 16.58
CA SER A 831 14.43 14.38 17.87
C SER A 831 13.26 15.31 18.10
N VAL A 832 12.05 14.74 18.08
CA VAL A 832 10.81 15.43 18.38
C VAL A 832 10.63 15.45 19.90
N ARG A 833 10.42 16.64 20.48
CA ARG A 833 10.12 16.76 21.91
C ARG A 833 8.82 16.00 22.23
N PRO A 834 8.76 15.21 23.31
CA PRO A 834 7.55 14.47 23.67
C PRO A 834 6.29 15.34 23.80
N ALA A 835 6.44 16.58 24.26
CA ALA A 835 5.34 17.55 24.41
C ALA A 835 4.70 17.96 23.07
N ASP A 836 5.50 18.06 22.00
CA ASP A 836 5.04 18.54 20.68
C ASP A 836 4.60 17.37 19.77
N ARG A 837 4.95 16.13 20.13
CA ARG A 837 4.71 14.92 19.32
C ARG A 837 3.22 14.69 19.02
N ARG A 838 2.33 14.98 19.97
CA ARG A 838 0.87 14.83 19.78
C ARG A 838 0.36 15.79 18.70
N ALA A 839 0.72 17.07 18.78
CA ALA A 839 0.33 18.09 17.80
C ALA A 839 0.90 17.81 16.40
N ILE A 840 2.19 17.44 16.31
CA ILE A 840 2.84 17.08 15.04
C ILE A 840 2.17 15.86 14.40
N THR A 841 1.87 14.83 15.21
CA THR A 841 1.21 13.61 14.71
C THR A 841 -0.21 13.91 14.23
N HIS A 842 -0.94 14.76 14.95
CA HIS A 842 -2.28 15.19 14.59
C HIS A 842 -2.28 15.96 13.25
N GLU A 843 -1.49 17.04 13.14
CA GLU A 843 -1.41 17.85 11.91
C GLU A 843 -0.88 17.05 10.71
N GLY A 844 0.09 16.16 10.95
CA GLY A 844 0.57 15.24 9.92
C GLY A 844 -0.52 14.30 9.41
N ALA A 845 -1.36 13.76 10.30
CA ALA A 845 -2.50 12.92 9.93
C ALA A 845 -3.58 13.72 9.17
N VAL A 846 -3.85 14.96 9.58
CA VAL A 846 -4.78 15.86 8.88
C VAL A 846 -4.30 16.10 7.44
N ALA A 847 -3.02 16.43 7.25
CA ALA A 847 -2.46 16.65 5.91
C ALA A 847 -2.54 15.41 5.01
N GLU A 848 -2.34 14.22 5.57
CA GLU A 848 -2.48 12.95 4.83
C GLU A 848 -3.92 12.65 4.46
N ARG A 849 -4.88 12.86 5.38
CA ARG A 849 -6.31 12.69 5.08
C ARG A 849 -6.81 13.72 4.09
N ARG A 850 -6.33 14.97 4.15
CA ARG A 850 -6.60 16.03 3.16
C ARG A 850 -6.16 15.61 1.76
N THR A 851 -4.94 15.06 1.64
CA THR A 851 -4.42 14.56 0.36
C THR A 851 -5.34 13.48 -0.22
N ARG A 852 -5.73 12.49 0.59
CA ARG A 852 -6.66 11.42 0.18
C ARG A 852 -8.04 11.96 -0.18
N PHE A 853 -8.51 12.98 0.54
CA PHE A 853 -9.81 13.61 0.29
C PHE A 853 -9.82 14.36 -1.05
N GLU A 854 -8.76 15.06 -1.41
CA GLU A 854 -8.65 15.68 -2.74
C GLU A 854 -8.60 14.64 -3.87
N GLU A 855 -7.95 13.49 -3.65
CA GLU A 855 -8.04 12.36 -4.58
C GLU A 855 -9.48 11.84 -4.71
N VAL A 856 -10.23 11.73 -3.60
CA VAL A 856 -11.64 11.31 -3.62
C VAL A 856 -12.52 12.30 -4.38
N ILE A 857 -12.34 13.61 -4.15
CA ILE A 857 -13.08 14.66 -4.88
C ILE A 857 -12.89 14.49 -6.39
N TYR A 858 -11.67 14.17 -6.83
CA TYR A 858 -11.40 13.94 -8.24
C TYR A 858 -12.14 12.72 -8.80
N GLU A 859 -12.08 11.58 -8.11
CA GLU A 859 -12.79 10.37 -8.53
C GLU A 859 -14.31 10.61 -8.58
N LEU A 860 -14.84 11.39 -7.63
CA LEU A 860 -16.24 11.81 -7.59
C LEU A 860 -16.60 12.69 -8.80
N LEU A 861 -15.78 13.68 -9.13
CA LEU A 861 -15.99 14.55 -10.28
C LEU A 861 -16.03 13.77 -11.59
N ARG A 862 -15.14 12.79 -11.76
CA ARG A 862 -15.12 11.98 -12.97
C ARG A 862 -16.30 11.01 -13.03
N LEU A 863 -16.71 10.43 -11.90
CA LEU A 863 -17.92 9.61 -11.85
C LEU A 863 -19.15 10.43 -12.24
N ALA A 864 -19.27 11.64 -11.70
CA ALA A 864 -20.35 12.56 -12.04
C ALA A 864 -20.36 12.94 -13.53
N GLN A 865 -19.19 13.16 -14.14
CA GLN A 865 -19.06 13.43 -15.57
C GLN A 865 -19.40 12.20 -16.43
N ALA A 866 -18.93 11.00 -16.05
CA ALA A 866 -19.18 9.76 -16.77
C ALA A 866 -20.66 9.34 -16.74
N GLU A 867 -21.36 9.67 -15.65
CA GLU A 867 -22.81 9.43 -15.48
C GLU A 867 -23.68 10.62 -15.91
N GLU A 868 -23.09 11.65 -16.55
CA GLU A 868 -23.78 12.87 -17.03
C GLU A 868 -24.65 13.54 -15.94
N ARG A 869 -24.20 13.52 -14.69
CA ARG A 869 -24.95 14.07 -13.57
C ARG A 869 -24.95 15.60 -13.58
N PRO A 870 -26.08 16.25 -13.25
CA PRO A 870 -26.15 17.70 -13.18
C PRO A 870 -25.30 18.23 -12.02
N VAL A 871 -24.48 19.25 -12.30
CA VAL A 871 -23.68 19.95 -11.28
C VAL A 871 -24.58 20.95 -10.56
N PRO A 872 -24.82 20.81 -9.25
CA PRO A 872 -25.66 21.74 -8.51
C PRO A 872 -24.93 23.04 -8.23
N THR A 873 -25.64 24.16 -8.26
CA THR A 873 -25.18 25.45 -7.71
C THR A 873 -25.58 25.56 -6.24
N CYS A 874 -24.66 25.99 -5.37
CA CYS A 874 -24.88 26.05 -3.91
C CYS A 874 -24.78 27.48 -3.38
N PHE A 875 -25.81 27.93 -2.67
CA PHE A 875 -25.76 29.14 -1.84
C PHE A 875 -25.44 28.76 -0.39
N VAL A 876 -24.43 29.38 0.22
CA VAL A 876 -24.05 29.12 1.62
C VAL A 876 -24.47 30.27 2.52
N SER A 877 -25.38 29.97 3.43
CA SER A 877 -25.95 30.89 4.42
C SER A 877 -25.27 30.71 5.78
N TYR A 878 -24.65 31.77 6.31
CA TYR A 878 -23.91 31.73 7.57
C TYR A 878 -23.90 33.09 8.29
N ALA A 879 -23.40 33.13 9.53
CA ALA A 879 -23.26 34.34 10.35
C ALA A 879 -21.82 34.86 10.40
N ARG A 880 -21.65 36.17 10.24
CA ARG A 880 -20.35 36.86 10.10
C ARG A 880 -19.79 37.47 11.38
N GLU A 881 -20.46 37.28 12.52
CA GLU A 881 -20.05 37.88 13.80
C GLU A 881 -18.73 37.28 14.34
N ASN A 882 -18.34 36.09 13.88
CA ASN A 882 -17.11 35.42 14.30
C ASN A 882 -16.17 35.20 13.09
N ALA A 883 -15.01 35.85 13.14
CA ALA A 883 -13.97 35.78 12.10
C ALA A 883 -13.37 34.38 11.91
N GLU A 884 -13.51 33.48 12.89
CA GLU A 884 -13.08 32.08 12.79
C GLU A 884 -14.08 31.27 11.93
N TYR A 885 -15.38 31.41 12.19
CA TYR A 885 -16.43 30.74 11.42
C TYR A 885 -16.53 31.28 9.99
N GLU A 886 -16.35 32.58 9.80
CA GLU A 886 -16.28 33.19 8.46
C GLU A 886 -15.10 32.61 7.66
N ARG A 887 -13.90 32.54 8.26
CA ARG A 887 -12.74 31.89 7.62
C ARG A 887 -12.98 30.41 7.30
N TRP A 888 -13.63 29.66 8.20
CA TRP A 888 -13.96 28.26 7.96
C TRP A 888 -14.90 28.10 6.75
N VAL A 889 -15.95 28.92 6.66
CA VAL A 889 -16.89 28.87 5.53
C VAL A 889 -16.21 29.28 4.22
N GLU A 890 -15.51 30.41 4.20
CA GLU A 890 -14.94 30.96 2.97
C GLU A 890 -13.70 30.20 2.47
N ARG A 891 -12.80 29.80 3.38
CA ARG A 891 -11.49 29.22 2.99
C ARG A 891 -11.46 27.70 3.03
N ARG A 892 -12.39 27.05 3.74
CA ARG A 892 -12.42 25.59 3.88
C ARG A 892 -13.61 24.97 3.15
N LEU A 893 -14.84 25.25 3.58
CA LEU A 893 -16.04 24.67 2.99
C LEU A 893 -16.25 25.11 1.53
N ALA A 894 -16.25 26.42 1.26
CA ALA A 894 -16.46 26.93 -0.09
C ALA A 894 -15.36 26.47 -1.04
N SER A 895 -14.10 26.53 -0.62
CA SER A 895 -12.97 26.02 -1.42
C SER A 895 -13.10 24.53 -1.75
N ASP A 896 -13.62 23.71 -0.83
CA ASP A 896 -13.81 22.28 -1.08
C ASP A 896 -14.96 21.98 -2.05
N LEU A 897 -16.06 22.71 -1.94
CA LEU A 897 -17.18 22.62 -2.88
C LEU A 897 -16.75 23.08 -4.28
N GLU A 898 -16.01 24.18 -4.38
CA GLU A 898 -15.46 24.68 -5.65
C GLU A 898 -14.45 23.70 -6.27
N LYS A 899 -13.57 23.11 -5.46
CA LYS A 899 -12.67 22.02 -5.91
C LYS A 899 -13.43 20.79 -6.39
N ALA A 900 -14.60 20.53 -5.80
CA ALA A 900 -15.53 19.52 -6.26
C ALA A 900 -16.38 19.97 -7.46
N GLY A 901 -16.08 21.11 -8.08
CA GLY A 901 -16.75 21.60 -9.29
C GLY A 901 -18.15 22.18 -9.03
N ILE A 902 -18.54 22.40 -7.78
CA ILE A 902 -19.83 22.97 -7.38
C ILE A 902 -19.67 24.49 -7.28
N PRO A 903 -20.37 25.29 -8.10
CA PRO A 903 -20.32 26.75 -7.98
C PRO A 903 -20.92 27.19 -6.66
N VAL A 904 -20.15 27.97 -5.87
CA VAL A 904 -20.57 28.48 -4.57
C VAL A 904 -20.88 29.96 -4.65
N VAL A 905 -22.05 30.35 -4.13
CA VAL A 905 -22.45 31.74 -3.95
C VAL A 905 -22.29 32.10 -2.47
N LEU A 906 -21.40 33.04 -2.17
CA LEU A 906 -21.16 33.60 -0.83
C LEU A 906 -21.66 35.04 -0.72
N GLU A 907 -22.01 35.45 0.49
CA GLU A 907 -22.37 36.82 0.85
C GLU A 907 -21.10 37.71 0.96
N ARG A 908 -20.47 38.11 -0.17
CA ARG A 908 -19.28 39.00 -0.15
C ARG A 908 -19.66 40.48 0.01
N GLY A 909 -18.99 41.18 0.93
CA GLY A 909 -19.19 42.61 1.23
C GLY A 909 -18.76 43.60 0.14
N ASP A 910 -18.01 43.17 -0.89
CA ASP A 910 -17.54 44.05 -1.98
C ASP A 910 -18.64 44.42 -3.01
N ASN A 911 -19.89 44.00 -2.80
CA ASN A 911 -21.03 44.54 -3.55
C ASN A 911 -21.39 45.99 -3.15
N ALA A 912 -20.63 46.60 -2.23
CA ALA A 912 -20.72 48.01 -1.87
C ALA A 912 -20.05 48.97 -2.89
N HIS A 913 -19.64 48.51 -4.08
CA HIS A 913 -19.42 49.44 -5.19
C HIS A 913 -20.78 49.90 -5.74
N LEU A 914 -21.08 51.19 -5.48
CA LEU A 914 -22.16 52.01 -6.04
C LEU A 914 -22.77 51.42 -7.34
N GLY A 915 -23.87 50.65 -7.19
CA GLY A 915 -24.70 50.20 -8.31
C GLY A 915 -25.00 48.69 -8.42
N ALA A 916 -24.39 47.81 -7.61
CA ALA A 916 -24.81 46.41 -7.53
C ALA A 916 -26.04 46.26 -6.62
N SER A 917 -27.23 46.45 -7.19
CA SER A 917 -28.51 46.36 -6.49
C SER A 917 -28.70 45.02 -5.77
N GLY A 918 -29.26 45.04 -4.54
CA GLY A 918 -29.67 43.83 -3.82
C GLY A 918 -30.52 42.86 -4.67
N SER A 919 -31.22 43.36 -5.70
CA SER A 919 -31.93 42.55 -6.68
C SER A 919 -31.05 41.62 -7.54
N ARG A 920 -29.80 41.97 -7.85
CA ARG A 920 -28.85 41.08 -8.55
C ARG A 920 -28.26 39.99 -7.64
N PHE A 921 -28.22 40.25 -6.33
CA PHE A 921 -27.84 39.23 -5.36
C PHE A 921 -29.00 38.26 -5.16
N VAL A 922 -30.20 38.77 -4.88
CA VAL A 922 -31.44 37.97 -4.75
C VAL A 922 -31.68 37.11 -5.99
N GLY A 923 -31.52 37.65 -7.21
CA GLY A 923 -31.66 36.86 -8.44
C GLY A 923 -30.60 35.76 -8.64
N ARG A 924 -29.40 35.87 -8.05
CA ARG A 924 -28.39 34.79 -8.07
C ARG A 924 -28.65 33.73 -7.00
N VAL A 925 -29.19 34.14 -5.85
CA VAL A 925 -29.56 33.24 -4.75
C VAL A 925 -30.82 32.44 -5.10
N GLU A 926 -31.81 33.05 -5.77
CA GLU A 926 -32.99 32.36 -6.30
C GLU A 926 -32.64 31.27 -7.33
N GLN A 927 -31.58 31.49 -8.13
CA GLN A 927 -31.09 30.54 -9.14
C GLN A 927 -30.27 29.38 -8.56
N ALA A 928 -29.94 29.39 -7.27
CA ALA A 928 -29.14 28.33 -6.66
C ALA A 928 -29.94 27.02 -6.49
N ASP A 929 -29.42 25.89 -6.98
CA ASP A 929 -30.10 24.59 -6.88
C ASP A 929 -30.22 24.09 -5.43
N ARG A 930 -29.26 24.46 -4.58
CA ARG A 930 -29.18 24.03 -3.17
C ARG A 930 -28.85 25.20 -2.25
N VAL A 931 -29.38 25.16 -1.02
CA VAL A 931 -29.07 26.11 0.05
C VAL A 931 -28.43 25.36 1.22
N LEU A 932 -27.19 25.72 1.56
CA LEU A 932 -26.44 25.18 2.69
C LEU A 932 -26.51 26.15 3.87
N ILE A 933 -27.09 25.72 4.99
CA ILE A 933 -27.23 26.55 6.19
C ILE A 933 -26.18 26.13 7.22
N VAL A 934 -25.31 27.06 7.62
CA VAL A 934 -24.26 26.82 8.62
C VAL A 934 -24.76 27.25 10.00
N GLY A 935 -25.27 26.28 10.75
CA GLY A 935 -25.77 26.42 12.11
C GLY A 935 -24.66 26.74 13.11
N THR A 936 -24.79 27.90 13.74
CA THR A 936 -23.98 28.37 14.87
C THR A 936 -24.89 29.16 15.82
N PRO A 937 -24.53 29.34 17.10
CA PRO A 937 -25.30 30.21 18.00
C PRO A 937 -25.44 31.64 17.47
N ALA A 938 -24.46 32.14 16.71
CA ALA A 938 -24.53 33.42 16.01
C ALA A 938 -25.54 33.42 14.86
N TYR A 939 -25.63 32.31 14.11
CA TYR A 939 -26.60 32.16 13.03
C TYR A 939 -28.05 32.19 13.52
N ARG A 940 -28.33 31.55 14.66
CA ARG A 940 -29.65 31.65 15.29
C ARG A 940 -30.03 33.10 15.63
N ARG A 941 -29.10 33.88 16.17
CA ARG A 941 -29.31 35.31 16.48
C ARG A 941 -29.49 36.18 15.22
N LYS A 942 -28.77 35.85 14.13
CA LYS A 942 -28.97 36.46 12.78
C LYS A 942 -30.42 36.26 12.32
N TYR A 943 -30.96 35.06 12.50
CA TYR A 943 -32.31 34.70 12.05
C TYR A 943 -33.44 35.22 12.97
N GLU A 944 -33.21 35.26 14.29
CA GLU A 944 -34.18 35.74 15.28
C GLU A 944 -34.26 37.29 15.37
N ASN A 945 -33.62 38.01 14.44
CA ASN A 945 -33.64 39.48 14.32
C ASN A 945 -33.23 40.23 15.60
N GLN A 946 -32.27 39.71 16.37
CA GLN A 946 -31.76 40.38 17.58
C GLN A 946 -30.51 41.26 17.33
N VAL A 947 -30.08 41.41 16.07
CA VAL A 947 -28.94 42.26 15.68
C VAL A 947 -29.47 43.52 14.98
N PRO A 948 -29.27 44.73 15.51
CA PRO A 948 -29.65 45.96 14.83
C PRO A 948 -28.63 46.28 13.72
N ASN A 949 -29.12 46.55 12.50
CA ASN A 949 -28.39 46.99 11.29
C ASN A 949 -27.76 45.92 10.38
N THR A 950 -28.58 45.08 9.73
CA THR A 950 -28.22 44.53 8.40
C THR A 950 -29.43 44.41 7.48
N GLU A 951 -29.41 45.28 6.48
CA GLU A 951 -30.08 45.45 5.18
C GLU A 951 -31.00 44.35 4.61
N ALA A 952 -31.89 44.77 3.68
CA ALA A 952 -32.90 44.00 2.94
C ALA A 952 -32.48 42.63 2.36
N VAL A 953 -31.19 42.32 2.35
CA VAL A 953 -30.59 41.04 1.95
C VAL A 953 -30.92 39.92 2.94
N VAL A 954 -30.88 40.17 4.25
CA VAL A 954 -31.19 39.16 5.28
C VAL A 954 -32.68 38.79 5.28
N ALA A 955 -33.54 39.76 5.02
CA ALA A 955 -34.98 39.53 4.85
C ALA A 955 -35.27 38.67 3.61
N ALA A 956 -34.65 38.98 2.47
CA ALA A 956 -34.78 38.19 1.24
C ALA A 956 -34.21 36.76 1.38
N GLU A 957 -33.13 36.58 2.14
CA GLU A 957 -32.57 35.27 2.48
C GLU A 957 -33.55 34.42 3.32
N ALA A 958 -34.12 35.01 4.37
CA ALA A 958 -35.10 34.34 5.22
C ALA A 958 -36.39 33.98 4.48
N ASP A 959 -36.85 34.86 3.58
CA ASP A 959 -38.01 34.62 2.72
C ASP A 959 -37.76 33.46 1.75
N LEU A 960 -36.58 33.39 1.12
CA LEU A 960 -36.20 32.29 0.23
C LEU A 960 -36.13 30.94 0.95
N ILE A 961 -35.47 30.90 2.12
CA ILE A 961 -35.37 29.69 2.94
C ILE A 961 -36.78 29.25 3.37
N SER A 962 -37.61 30.18 3.83
CA SER A 962 -38.99 29.89 4.24
C SER A 962 -39.85 29.37 3.07
N ALA A 963 -39.71 29.95 1.88
CA ALA A 963 -40.42 29.51 0.68
C ALA A 963 -40.05 28.07 0.29
N ARG A 964 -38.76 27.69 0.35
CA ARG A 964 -38.31 26.32 0.04
C ARG A 964 -38.76 25.30 1.09
N LEU A 965 -38.80 25.69 2.36
CA LEU A 965 -39.28 24.82 3.45
C LEU A 965 -40.80 24.57 3.41
N LEU A 966 -41.57 25.53 2.92
CA LEU A 966 -43.02 25.44 2.76
C LEU A 966 -43.46 24.82 1.42
N GLY A 967 -42.52 24.60 0.51
CA GLY A 967 -42.75 24.04 -0.82
C GLY A 967 -42.88 22.50 -0.87
N THR A 968 -42.62 21.95 -2.05
CA THR A 968 -42.61 20.51 -2.35
C THR A 968 -41.50 19.76 -1.59
N GLU A 969 -41.62 18.43 -1.46
CA GLU A 969 -40.57 17.61 -0.82
C GLU A 969 -39.20 17.74 -1.52
N ALA A 970 -39.16 18.03 -2.83
CA ALA A 970 -37.93 18.31 -3.55
C ALA A 970 -37.31 19.66 -3.17
N GLU A 971 -38.13 20.69 -2.93
CA GLU A 971 -37.70 22.01 -2.49
C GLU A 971 -37.22 21.98 -1.04
N LYS A 972 -37.89 21.21 -0.17
CA LYS A 972 -37.41 20.95 1.20
C LYS A 972 -36.06 20.24 1.20
N ALA A 973 -35.90 19.21 0.36
CA ALA A 973 -34.64 18.50 0.20
C ALA A 973 -33.52 19.36 -0.44
N SER A 974 -33.84 20.54 -1.02
CA SER A 974 -32.84 21.48 -1.53
C SER A 974 -32.12 22.26 -0.43
N VAL A 975 -32.70 22.30 0.78
CA VAL A 975 -32.11 22.94 1.96
C VAL A 975 -31.34 21.88 2.76
N THR A 976 -30.05 22.10 2.96
CA THR A 976 -29.17 21.19 3.70
C THR A 976 -28.58 21.90 4.91
N LEU A 977 -28.65 21.24 6.06
CA LEU A 977 -28.23 21.80 7.35
C LEU A 977 -26.84 21.30 7.72
N LEU A 978 -25.94 22.23 8.04
CA LEU A 978 -24.57 21.97 8.49
C LEU A 978 -24.45 22.50 9.92
N LEU A 979 -24.05 21.68 10.89
CA LEU A 979 -23.85 22.10 12.28
C LEU A 979 -22.36 22.32 12.54
N LEU A 980 -21.95 23.57 12.77
CA LEU A 980 -20.54 23.94 12.98
C LEU A 980 -20.19 24.14 14.46
N ALA A 981 -21.11 24.68 15.26
CA ALA A 981 -20.90 24.91 16.69
C ALA A 981 -22.22 24.84 17.46
N GLY A 982 -22.16 24.52 18.76
CA GLY A 982 -23.31 24.46 19.67
C GLY A 982 -24.21 23.23 19.49
N GLU A 983 -25.30 23.19 20.26
CA GLU A 983 -26.36 22.19 20.07
C GLU A 983 -27.30 22.62 18.94
N PRO A 984 -27.96 21.69 18.21
CA PRO A 984 -28.91 22.03 17.15
C PRO A 984 -29.99 23.02 17.62
N LYS A 985 -30.47 22.84 18.86
CA LYS A 985 -31.48 23.71 19.46
C LYS A 985 -31.01 25.14 19.72
N GLU A 986 -29.71 25.35 19.85
CA GLU A 986 -29.08 26.64 20.14
C GLU A 986 -28.57 27.35 18.88
N SER A 987 -28.40 26.59 17.80
CA SER A 987 -27.63 27.01 16.63
C SER A 987 -28.47 27.10 15.36
N LEU A 988 -29.66 26.48 15.37
CA LEU A 988 -30.62 26.51 14.28
C LEU A 988 -31.97 27.07 14.74
N PRO A 989 -32.68 27.83 13.87
CA PRO A 989 -34.03 28.30 14.15
C PRO A 989 -35.01 27.15 14.43
N PRO A 990 -36.08 27.34 15.22
CA PRO A 990 -37.06 26.29 15.54
C PRO A 990 -37.65 25.56 14.33
N ALA A 991 -37.82 26.25 13.20
CA ALA A 991 -38.33 25.67 11.94
C ALA A 991 -37.35 24.71 11.25
N LEU A 992 -36.06 24.75 11.64
CA LEU A 992 -34.96 23.99 11.05
C LEU A 992 -34.33 23.00 12.04
N GLN A 993 -34.93 22.78 13.21
CA GLN A 993 -34.48 21.80 14.19
C GLN A 993 -34.94 20.40 13.79
N THR A 994 -34.25 19.80 12.83
CA THR A 994 -34.47 18.42 12.37
C THR A 994 -33.36 17.50 12.87
N ASP A 995 -33.61 16.18 12.88
CA ASP A 995 -32.61 15.17 13.23
C ASP A 995 -31.61 14.90 12.08
N VAL A 996 -31.79 15.55 10.91
CA VAL A 996 -30.99 15.31 9.70
C VAL A 996 -30.14 16.54 9.39
N TYR A 997 -28.87 16.49 9.82
CA TYR A 997 -27.86 17.51 9.55
C TYR A 997 -26.48 16.88 9.39
N PHE A 998 -25.56 17.60 8.75
CA PHE A 998 -24.15 17.24 8.65
C PHE A 998 -23.38 17.84 9.82
N ASP A 999 -22.77 17.01 10.66
CA ASP A 999 -22.04 17.45 11.86
C ASP A 999 -20.57 17.75 11.55
N PHE A 1000 -20.21 19.03 11.62
CA PHE A 1000 -18.86 19.57 11.42
C PHE A 1000 -18.22 20.05 12.72
N ARG A 1001 -18.83 19.81 13.89
CA ARG A 1001 -18.28 20.22 15.19
C ARG A 1001 -16.97 19.50 15.54
N ASN A 1002 -16.78 18.30 14.99
CA ASN A 1002 -15.56 17.53 15.17
C ASN A 1002 -14.68 17.61 13.91
N ASP A 1003 -13.59 18.38 14.01
CA ASP A 1003 -12.63 18.56 12.93
C ASP A 1003 -11.98 17.26 12.45
N ASP A 1004 -11.85 16.25 13.33
CA ASP A 1004 -11.34 14.93 12.94
C ASP A 1004 -12.26 14.21 11.95
N ARG A 1005 -13.56 14.49 11.98
CA ARG A 1005 -14.54 13.86 11.07
C ARG A 1005 -14.85 14.72 9.86
N TYR A 1006 -14.20 15.88 9.72
CA TYR A 1006 -14.44 16.84 8.64
C TYR A 1006 -14.48 16.16 7.26
N PHE A 1007 -13.46 15.38 6.91
CA PHE A 1007 -13.36 14.77 5.58
C PHE A 1007 -14.45 13.72 5.31
N ASP A 1008 -14.87 12.99 6.34
CA ASP A 1008 -15.93 11.99 6.23
C ASP A 1008 -17.28 12.68 6.04
N THR A 1009 -17.58 13.69 6.86
CA THR A 1009 -18.79 14.51 6.76
C THR A 1009 -18.83 15.29 5.44
N ALA A 1010 -17.70 15.84 4.99
CA ALA A 1010 -17.60 16.57 3.73
C ALA A 1010 -17.82 15.66 2.52
N LEU A 1011 -17.31 14.42 2.55
CA LEU A 1011 -17.60 13.43 1.50
C LEU A 1011 -19.09 13.10 1.47
N ASP A 1012 -19.70 12.88 2.63
CA ASP A 1012 -21.14 12.61 2.70
C ASP A 1012 -21.99 13.77 2.18
N LEU A 1013 -21.57 15.02 2.44
CA LEU A 1013 -22.18 16.22 1.87
C LEU A 1013 -22.06 16.23 0.34
N LEU A 1014 -20.87 15.97 -0.20
CA LEU A 1014 -20.65 15.92 -1.66
C LEU A 1014 -21.48 14.83 -2.35
N LEU A 1015 -21.54 13.63 -1.76
CA LEU A 1015 -22.38 12.54 -2.26
C LEU A 1015 -23.86 12.94 -2.28
N ALA A 1016 -24.35 13.63 -1.23
CA ALA A 1016 -25.72 14.13 -1.17
C ALA A 1016 -26.01 15.21 -2.24
N LEU A 1017 -25.06 16.13 -2.47
CA LEU A 1017 -25.18 17.18 -3.47
C LEU A 1017 -25.27 16.59 -4.89
N TYR A 1018 -24.40 15.64 -5.23
CA TYR A 1018 -24.40 14.91 -6.51
C TYR A 1018 -25.45 13.79 -6.61
N ARG A 1019 -26.24 13.57 -5.55
CA ARG A 1019 -27.28 12.52 -5.46
C ARG A 1019 -26.72 11.11 -5.70
N ILE A 1020 -25.51 10.82 -5.24
CA ILE A 1020 -24.86 9.52 -5.35
C ILE A 1020 -25.24 8.69 -4.11
N ASP A 1021 -25.68 7.45 -4.32
CA ASP A 1021 -26.04 6.54 -3.21
C ASP A 1021 -24.79 6.24 -2.36
N PRO A 1022 -24.82 6.41 -1.02
CA PRO A 1022 -23.71 6.05 -0.15
C PRO A 1022 -23.28 4.58 -0.22
N ARG A 1023 -24.12 3.68 -0.74
CA ARG A 1023 -23.85 2.26 -0.98
C ARG A 1023 -23.22 1.98 -2.35
N HIS A 1024 -23.01 3.01 -3.18
CA HIS A 1024 -22.31 2.85 -4.44
C HIS A 1024 -20.90 2.27 -4.21
N PRO A 1025 -20.42 1.31 -5.02
CA PRO A 1025 -19.11 0.68 -4.81
C PRO A 1025 -17.96 1.68 -4.68
N ALA A 1026 -17.97 2.74 -5.51
CA ALA A 1026 -16.99 3.82 -5.42
C ALA A 1026 -17.08 4.60 -4.11
N ALA A 1027 -18.30 4.91 -3.62
CA ALA A 1027 -18.51 5.62 -2.36
C ALA A 1027 -18.02 4.80 -1.15
N ILE A 1028 -18.27 3.48 -1.14
CA ILE A 1028 -17.75 2.57 -0.11
C ILE A 1028 -16.21 2.56 -0.13
N HIS A 1029 -15.61 2.45 -1.33
CA HIS A 1029 -14.16 2.49 -1.50
C HIS A 1029 -13.54 3.80 -0.99
N TRP A 1030 -14.15 4.96 -1.32
CA TRP A 1030 -13.70 6.27 -0.85
C TRP A 1030 -13.74 6.40 0.67
N LYS A 1031 -14.84 5.97 1.30
CA LYS A 1031 -14.98 5.95 2.76
C LYS A 1031 -13.93 5.06 3.42
N GLN A 1032 -13.67 3.87 2.88
CA GLN A 1032 -12.63 2.98 3.38
C GLN A 1032 -11.23 3.60 3.24
N ARG A 1033 -10.96 4.33 2.16
CA ARG A 1033 -9.68 5.02 1.95
C ARG A 1033 -9.45 6.15 2.96
N LEU A 1034 -10.49 6.92 3.29
CA LEU A 1034 -10.44 7.97 4.30
C LEU A 1034 -10.34 7.43 5.74
N ALA A 1035 -10.89 6.24 5.99
CA ALA A 1035 -10.93 5.59 7.30
C ALA A 1035 -9.64 4.84 7.70
N LYS A 1036 -8.67 4.63 6.79
CA LYS A 1036 -7.46 3.81 7.02
C LYS A 1036 -6.60 4.22 8.23
N ASP A 1037 -6.83 5.36 8.86
CA ASP A 1037 -6.04 5.84 10.02
C ASP A 1037 -6.72 5.60 11.39
N GLU A 1038 -7.96 5.11 11.48
CA GLU A 1038 -8.59 4.82 12.78
C GLU A 1038 -7.85 3.74 13.58
N PHE A 1039 -7.09 2.87 12.91
CA PHE A 1039 -6.23 1.88 13.56
C PHE A 1039 -4.91 2.45 14.12
N SER A 1040 -4.52 3.67 13.73
CA SER A 1040 -3.32 4.38 14.21
C SER A 1040 -3.55 5.14 15.52
N ARG A 1041 -4.83 5.43 15.88
CA ARG A 1041 -5.19 6.26 17.05
C ARG A 1041 -5.11 5.57 18.41
N ARG A 1042 -4.83 4.27 18.48
CA ARG A 1042 -4.58 3.60 19.77
C ARG A 1042 -3.11 3.75 20.16
N GLY A 1043 -2.81 4.87 20.82
CA GLY A 1043 -1.54 5.10 21.51
C GLY A 1043 -1.31 4.13 22.69
N PRO A 1044 -0.11 4.18 23.32
CA PRO A 1044 0.37 3.16 24.27
C PRO A 1044 -0.18 3.32 25.69
N ASP A 1045 -0.86 4.43 25.99
CA ASP A 1045 -1.37 4.73 27.32
C ASP A 1045 -2.72 4.05 27.49
N GLY A 1046 -2.69 2.89 28.15
CA GLY A 1046 -3.86 2.19 28.65
C GLY A 1046 -4.41 2.87 29.90
N GLU A 1047 -4.76 4.16 29.79
CA GLU A 1047 -5.66 4.81 30.73
C GLU A 1047 -7.04 4.84 30.06
N THR A 1048 -7.86 3.87 30.44
CA THR A 1048 -9.31 4.05 30.41
C THR A 1048 -9.62 5.18 31.36
N GLU A 1049 -9.77 6.41 30.85
CA GLU A 1049 -10.68 7.33 31.50
C GLU A 1049 -12.07 6.70 31.34
N ASP A 1050 -12.60 6.24 32.48
CA ASP A 1050 -14.03 6.09 32.69
C ASP A 1050 -14.67 7.42 32.29
N ASP A 1051 -15.20 7.49 31.08
CA ASP A 1051 -16.15 8.53 30.70
C ASP A 1051 -17.41 7.84 30.20
N ASP A 1052 -18.52 8.26 30.81
CA ASP A 1052 -19.83 7.65 30.80
C ASP A 1052 -20.23 7.06 29.45
N GLN A 1053 -20.64 5.79 29.48
CA GLN A 1053 -21.43 5.17 28.43
C GLN A 1053 -22.74 5.96 28.26
N SER A 1054 -22.73 6.93 27.34
CA SER A 1054 -23.97 7.57 26.92
C SER A 1054 -24.86 6.52 26.21
N PRO A 1055 -26.18 6.44 26.49
CA PRO A 1055 -27.06 5.41 25.91
C PRO A 1055 -27.33 5.56 24.40
N VAL A 1056 -26.65 6.48 23.72
CA VAL A 1056 -26.98 6.91 22.35
C VAL A 1056 -26.41 5.95 21.31
N GLU A 1057 -25.21 5.39 21.51
CA GLU A 1057 -24.58 4.49 20.54
C GLU A 1057 -25.28 3.12 20.45
N SER A 1058 -25.86 2.66 21.56
CA SER A 1058 -26.71 1.45 21.61
C SER A 1058 -28.07 1.69 20.95
N ARG A 1059 -28.62 2.91 21.04
CA ARG A 1059 -29.86 3.31 20.36
C ARG A 1059 -29.67 3.55 18.86
N MET A 1060 -28.51 4.03 18.43
CA MET A 1060 -28.21 4.28 17.01
C MET A 1060 -27.97 2.97 16.23
N ARG A 1061 -27.39 1.94 16.88
CA ARG A 1061 -27.31 0.57 16.31
C ARG A 1061 -28.67 -0.13 16.24
N LEU A 1062 -29.55 0.09 17.21
CA LEU A 1062 -30.94 -0.40 17.16
C LEU A 1062 -31.79 0.38 16.13
N ALA A 1063 -31.56 1.69 15.97
CA ALA A 1063 -32.25 2.52 14.97
C ALA A 1063 -31.80 2.19 13.55
N LEU A 1064 -30.51 1.93 13.30
CA LEU A 1064 -30.03 1.50 11.97
C LEU A 1064 -30.48 0.06 11.62
N GLN A 1065 -30.73 -0.80 12.62
CA GLN A 1065 -31.38 -2.10 12.41
C GLN A 1065 -32.91 -2.01 12.24
N GLN A 1066 -33.57 -0.99 12.80
CA GLN A 1066 -35.01 -0.76 12.62
C GLN A 1066 -35.34 -0.02 11.32
N VAL A 1067 -34.53 0.97 10.90
CA VAL A 1067 -34.76 1.72 9.65
C VAL A 1067 -34.49 0.86 8.41
N GLY A 1068 -33.54 -0.09 8.49
CA GLY A 1068 -33.29 -1.06 7.41
C GLY A 1068 -34.33 -2.19 7.30
N ARG A 1069 -35.18 -2.39 8.32
CA ARG A 1069 -36.30 -3.37 8.29
C ARG A 1069 -37.63 -2.72 7.94
N GLN A 1070 -37.85 -1.47 8.32
CA GLN A 1070 -39.13 -0.79 8.07
C GLN A 1070 -39.32 -0.29 6.62
N SER A 1071 -38.27 -0.24 5.79
CA SER A 1071 -38.41 0.09 4.35
C SER A 1071 -38.46 -1.13 3.41
N LEU A 1072 -38.38 -2.35 3.94
CA LEU A 1072 -38.43 -3.60 3.14
C LEU A 1072 -39.70 -4.43 3.40
N ASP A 1073 -40.41 -4.21 4.51
CA ASP A 1073 -41.70 -4.88 4.77
C ASP A 1073 -42.91 -4.22 4.08
N ALA A 1074 -42.72 -3.14 3.32
CA ALA A 1074 -43.78 -2.49 2.54
C ALA A 1074 -43.87 -2.97 1.08
N ALA A 1075 -43.01 -3.90 0.64
CA ALA A 1075 -42.95 -4.34 -0.77
C ALA A 1075 -43.26 -5.83 -1.01
N PHE A 1076 -43.50 -6.67 0.01
CA PHE A 1076 -43.96 -8.04 -0.17
C PHE A 1076 -44.87 -8.52 0.97
N ALA A 1077 -46.15 -8.15 0.91
CA ALA A 1077 -47.22 -8.80 1.66
C ALA A 1077 -48.34 -9.24 0.71
N ILE A 1078 -48.10 -10.35 -0.01
CA ILE A 1078 -49.19 -11.14 -0.58
C ILE A 1078 -49.81 -11.93 0.59
N GLN A 1079 -50.77 -11.33 1.29
CA GLN A 1079 -51.66 -12.09 2.17
C GLN A 1079 -52.74 -12.77 1.32
N LYS A 1080 -52.42 -14.01 0.91
CA LYS A 1080 -53.40 -15.03 0.55
C LYS A 1080 -54.18 -15.39 1.82
N SER A 1081 -55.50 -15.24 1.81
CA SER A 1081 -56.35 -15.94 2.77
C SER A 1081 -56.30 -17.44 2.48
N VAL A 1082 -56.28 -18.27 3.52
CA VAL A 1082 -56.19 -19.74 3.38
C VAL A 1082 -57.52 -20.33 3.81
N VAL A 1083 -58.12 -21.16 2.96
CA VAL A 1083 -59.33 -21.91 3.32
C VAL A 1083 -58.91 -23.14 4.11
N VAL A 1084 -59.49 -23.31 5.29
CA VAL A 1084 -59.20 -24.41 6.22
C VAL A 1084 -60.51 -24.98 6.72
N GLU A 1085 -60.56 -26.28 7.00
CA GLU A 1085 -61.78 -26.92 7.52
C GLU A 1085 -61.76 -26.87 9.06
N GLN A 1086 -62.80 -26.32 9.66
CA GLN A 1086 -62.98 -26.28 11.12
C GLN A 1086 -64.39 -26.75 11.46
N ASP A 1087 -64.50 -27.75 12.34
CA ASP A 1087 -65.75 -28.38 12.77
C ASP A 1087 -66.69 -28.83 11.62
N GLY A 1088 -66.10 -29.38 10.55
CA GLY A 1088 -66.85 -29.95 9.41
C GLY A 1088 -67.43 -28.92 8.43
N ARG A 1089 -66.97 -27.66 8.49
CA ARG A 1089 -67.28 -26.61 7.50
C ARG A 1089 -66.01 -25.95 7.00
N LEU A 1090 -65.96 -25.61 5.71
CA LEU A 1090 -64.87 -24.83 5.15
C LEU A 1090 -64.99 -23.37 5.60
N VAL A 1091 -63.91 -22.82 6.13
CA VAL A 1091 -63.81 -21.45 6.62
C VAL A 1091 -62.53 -20.83 6.06
N ARG A 1092 -62.63 -19.61 5.55
CA ARG A 1092 -61.50 -18.81 5.09
C ARG A 1092 -60.87 -18.14 6.31
N LEU A 1093 -59.63 -18.51 6.60
CA LEU A 1093 -58.78 -17.90 7.62
C LEU A 1093 -58.04 -16.71 7.02
N HIS A 1094 -58.25 -15.55 7.62
CA HIS A 1094 -57.52 -14.33 7.30
C HIS A 1094 -56.29 -14.22 8.19
N ALA A 1095 -55.30 -13.46 7.73
CA ALA A 1095 -54.02 -13.35 8.43
C ALA A 1095 -54.09 -12.61 9.78
N ASP A 1096 -55.23 -11.96 10.06
CA ASP A 1096 -55.56 -11.36 11.36
C ASP A 1096 -56.15 -12.38 12.36
N GLY A 1097 -56.28 -13.65 11.96
CA GLY A 1097 -56.80 -14.73 12.81
C GLY A 1097 -58.32 -14.86 12.81
N THR A 1098 -59.04 -14.07 12.00
CA THR A 1098 -60.50 -14.20 11.86
C THR A 1098 -60.90 -15.27 10.84
N THR A 1099 -62.00 -15.97 11.10
CA THR A 1099 -62.57 -17.03 10.24
C THR A 1099 -63.91 -16.60 9.65
N THR A 1100 -64.06 -16.66 8.32
CA THR A 1100 -65.35 -16.43 7.64
C THR A 1100 -65.80 -17.67 6.86
N PRO A 1101 -67.09 -18.06 6.85
CA PRO A 1101 -67.56 -19.25 6.13
C PRO A 1101 -67.16 -19.20 4.65
N TYR A 1102 -66.64 -20.31 4.12
CA TYR A 1102 -66.20 -20.41 2.73
C TYR A 1102 -67.16 -21.27 1.91
N ASP A 1103 -67.76 -20.68 0.88
CA ASP A 1103 -68.63 -21.37 -0.07
C ASP A 1103 -67.89 -21.59 -1.41
N PRO A 1104 -67.49 -22.84 -1.73
CA PRO A 1104 -66.69 -23.15 -2.93
C PRO A 1104 -67.43 -22.92 -4.25
N GLN A 1105 -68.75 -22.68 -4.27
CA GLN A 1105 -69.46 -22.35 -5.51
C GLN A 1105 -69.40 -20.85 -5.87
N SER A 1106 -68.96 -19.99 -4.95
CA SER A 1106 -68.93 -18.54 -5.15
C SER A 1106 -67.64 -18.01 -5.77
N ASP A 1107 -66.52 -18.75 -5.67
CA ASP A 1107 -65.20 -18.36 -6.20
C ASP A 1107 -64.82 -19.25 -7.41
N GLY A 1108 -65.53 -19.08 -8.52
CA GLY A 1108 -65.17 -19.69 -9.80
C GLY A 1108 -63.94 -19.01 -10.41
N THR A 1109 -62.76 -19.64 -10.33
CA THR A 1109 -61.63 -19.23 -11.18
C THR A 1109 -61.88 -19.74 -12.61
N PRO A 1110 -61.82 -18.90 -13.66
CA PRO A 1110 -60.51 -18.48 -14.16
C PRO A 1110 -60.48 -17.07 -14.80
N GLY A 1111 -59.40 -16.32 -14.61
CA GLY A 1111 -59.21 -15.06 -15.31
C GLY A 1111 -57.91 -14.38 -14.90
N PRO A 1112 -57.29 -13.61 -15.80
CA PRO A 1112 -55.90 -13.19 -15.70
C PRO A 1112 -55.68 -12.25 -14.51
N GLN A 1113 -54.41 -12.13 -14.14
CA GLN A 1113 -53.92 -11.17 -13.14
C GLN A 1113 -54.51 -9.75 -13.30
N PRO A 1114 -54.54 -9.00 -12.19
CA PRO A 1114 -53.36 -8.21 -11.80
C PRO A 1114 -52.54 -8.84 -10.67
#